data_AF-A0A0N0RS64-F1
#
_entry.id   AF-A0A0N0RS64-F1
#
_cell.length_a   1.000
_cell.length_b   1.000
_cell.length_c   1.000
_cell.angle_alpha   90.00
_cell.angle_beta   90.00
_cell.angle_gamma   90.00
#
_symmetry.space_group_name_H-M   'P 1'
#
loop_
_entity.id
_entity.type
_entity.pdbx_description
1 polymer ?
#
loop_
_entity_poly.entity_id
_entity_poly.type
_entity_poly.pdbx_seq_one_letter_code
_entity_poly.pdbx_strand_id
1 'polypeptide(L)'
;MESVVQRSLHPTITRNETREYQLYCSQFAQVQFRQTERAGEADMHVYESMAALAQGDLSRVGHARLRVDSTMAGGTDAANPSTSSRMRVQRLRSCVIPFAMNAILSQFAQNDLRAAKLHDEEDGVLNTQFALPGSDPSRFLAQYTDVDSTHKDARIKLHHGTTTLAFRYRGGVVVAVDSRASAGSYIASGSVKKVIEINPYLLGTMAGGAADCQYWETYLGIQCRLHELRNKERISVAAASKILSNLVYSYKGMGLSMGTMICGWDKTGPAIFYVDSDGSRLKGDLFSVGSGSTFAYGVLDQGYHWDLSYEEALDLGRRSIYAATHRDAYSGNTINLYHMGPEGWTFIANYDAMQLHYDGVKDVVPNVPAGGYGYDDYVLITSGVGLVGSAVLHQLSTVPKLASLRVIALQNSKKTLLAQPGSTLSLENWKNQLSSSTTSALSLDELVKSLQAIQAQNQRHIAVVDNTSNDHVASFYPSFLEAGFSVVTPNKKAFSGPLDLFKAIQKNKDEVKGGLVYQESTVGAGLPIISTLNDLIATGDRIKKIEGVLSGTMSYIFNEFSPANGSSERFSKIVTVARENGYTEPNPGDDLSGSDVARKLTILSRLIPDMTDLLPEGFASVDTQSLTPSGLRDETDAEAYVKRLPEFDYEFDQLRATAQDNNNVLRYVGVIDVEKKVIQASLQPYPADHPFATALGGSDNIISFTTERYPRPLLVQGAGAGADVTAMGVVADLVRVAERRG
;
A
#
# COMPACT_ATOMS: atom_id res chain seq x y z
N MET A 1 11.23 63.48 -37.36
CA MET A 1 10.35 62.29 -37.47
C MET A 1 11.09 61.04 -37.00
N GLU A 2 11.40 60.83 -35.72
CA GLU A 2 10.66 61.18 -34.50
C GLU A 2 9.20 60.70 -34.53
N SER A 3 9.00 59.45 -34.10
CA SER A 3 7.76 58.96 -33.44
C SER A 3 7.71 57.43 -33.16
N VAL A 4 8.69 56.61 -33.57
CA VAL A 4 8.54 55.12 -33.54
C VAL A 4 9.60 54.35 -32.70
N VAL A 5 10.59 55.00 -32.08
CA VAL A 5 11.77 54.32 -31.46
C VAL A 5 11.67 54.20 -29.93
N GLN A 6 10.52 53.83 -29.34
CA GLN A 6 10.41 53.77 -27.87
C GLN A 6 9.52 52.68 -27.24
N ARG A 7 9.16 51.59 -27.94
CA ARG A 7 8.50 50.42 -27.35
C ARG A 7 8.96 49.11 -27.98
N SER A 8 9.76 48.31 -27.24
CA SER A 8 9.88 46.83 -27.37
C SER A 8 11.08 46.21 -26.62
N LEU A 9 11.94 46.99 -25.95
CA LEU A 9 12.93 46.45 -25.02
C LEU A 9 12.31 46.27 -23.62
N HIS A 10 11.78 45.07 -23.32
CA HIS A 10 11.65 44.45 -21.99
C HIS A 10 11.03 43.03 -22.19
N PRO A 11 11.62 41.94 -21.65
CA PRO A 11 10.97 40.63 -21.66
C PRO A 11 9.83 40.61 -20.63
N THR A 12 8.63 40.20 -21.08
CA THR A 12 7.44 40.13 -20.23
C THR A 12 7.48 38.89 -19.32
N ILE A 13 8.23 38.96 -18.22
CA ILE A 13 7.95 38.11 -17.06
C ILE A 13 6.61 38.59 -16.50
N THR A 14 5.63 37.69 -16.36
CA THR A 14 4.32 38.09 -15.83
C THR A 14 4.41 38.35 -14.33
N ARG A 15 3.59 39.29 -13.85
CA ARG A 15 3.56 39.70 -12.43
C ARG A 15 3.19 38.57 -11.47
N ASN A 16 2.67 37.44 -11.96
CA ASN A 16 2.38 36.25 -11.17
C ASN A 16 3.62 35.36 -11.00
N GLU A 17 4.40 35.12 -12.06
CA GLU A 17 5.60 34.26 -12.01
C GLU A 17 6.65 34.82 -11.04
N THR A 18 6.87 36.14 -11.01
CA THR A 18 7.76 36.77 -10.00
C THR A 18 7.20 36.65 -8.59
N ARG A 19 5.87 36.62 -8.43
CA ARG A 19 5.19 36.48 -7.15
C ARG A 19 5.28 35.05 -6.64
N GLU A 20 5.09 34.06 -7.51
CA GLU A 20 5.27 32.64 -7.20
C GLU A 20 6.73 32.32 -6.88
N TYR A 21 7.70 32.89 -7.61
CA TYR A 21 9.13 32.78 -7.28
C TYR A 21 9.44 33.34 -5.88
N GLN A 22 8.93 34.54 -5.55
CA GLN A 22 9.09 35.12 -4.21
C GLN A 22 8.35 34.31 -3.14
N LEU A 23 7.17 33.76 -3.44
CA LEU A 23 6.41 32.90 -2.53
C LEU A 23 7.13 31.57 -2.29
N TYR A 24 7.72 30.97 -3.34
CA TYR A 24 8.51 29.75 -3.26
C TYR A 24 9.78 29.97 -2.43
N CYS A 25 10.58 30.99 -2.73
CA CYS A 25 11.79 31.29 -1.94
C CYS A 25 11.46 31.63 -0.48
N SER A 26 10.36 32.34 -0.20
CA SER A 26 9.95 32.65 1.18
C SER A 26 9.34 31.44 1.91
N GLN A 27 8.59 30.57 1.25
CA GLN A 27 8.08 29.32 1.83
C GLN A 27 9.22 28.33 2.07
N PHE A 28 10.18 28.19 1.15
CA PHE A 28 11.35 27.33 1.32
C PHE A 28 12.22 27.82 2.49
N ALA A 29 12.43 29.13 2.60
CA ALA A 29 13.07 29.75 3.76
C ALA A 29 12.28 29.50 5.06
N GLN A 30 10.95 29.67 5.07
CA GLN A 30 10.09 29.40 6.24
C GLN A 30 10.06 27.91 6.67
N VAL A 31 10.25 26.97 5.73
CA VAL A 31 10.31 25.53 6.01
C VAL A 31 11.66 25.15 6.62
N GLN A 32 12.78 25.70 6.11
CA GLN A 32 14.08 25.54 6.79
C GLN A 32 14.10 26.26 8.15
N PHE A 33 13.48 27.43 8.27
CA PHE A 33 13.36 28.19 9.53
C PHE A 33 12.71 27.36 10.65
N ARG A 34 11.63 26.63 10.33
CA ARG A 34 10.96 25.71 11.28
C ARG A 34 11.77 24.48 11.68
N GLN A 35 12.81 24.10 10.93
CA GLN A 35 13.77 23.07 11.37
C GLN A 35 14.76 23.65 12.39
N THR A 36 15.16 24.92 12.25
CA THR A 36 16.03 25.61 13.21
C THR A 36 15.33 26.06 14.51
N GLU A 37 14.02 26.35 14.49
CA GLU A 37 13.25 26.72 15.70
C GLU A 37 13.26 25.65 16.81
N ARG A 38 13.57 24.39 16.50
CA ARG A 38 13.73 23.32 17.51
C ARG A 38 15.10 23.30 18.22
N ALA A 39 16.00 24.24 17.92
CA ALA A 39 17.38 24.25 18.38
C ALA A 39 17.78 25.50 19.20
N GLY A 40 16.93 25.91 20.16
CA GLY A 40 17.32 26.82 21.25
C GLY A 40 17.17 28.33 20.97
N GLU A 41 16.89 29.09 22.02
CA GLU A 41 16.51 30.51 21.99
C GLU A 41 17.67 31.47 21.67
N ALA A 42 17.42 32.49 20.82
CA ALA A 42 17.56 33.92 21.20
C ALA A 42 17.28 34.92 20.04
N ASP A 43 16.80 36.12 20.40
CA ASP A 43 16.77 37.39 19.63
C ASP A 43 16.00 37.51 18.30
N MET A 44 14.68 37.48 18.42
CA MET A 44 13.68 37.80 17.38
C MET A 44 13.87 39.20 16.71
N HIS A 45 14.37 40.20 17.44
CA HIS A 45 14.36 41.61 16.99
C HIS A 45 15.43 41.98 15.96
N VAL A 46 16.49 41.19 15.79
CA VAL A 46 17.47 41.40 14.71
C VAL A 46 16.86 41.03 13.35
N TYR A 47 16.00 40.00 13.32
CA TYR A 47 15.49 39.40 12.10
C TYR A 47 14.33 40.19 11.44
N GLU A 48 13.45 40.83 12.21
CA GLU A 48 12.43 41.73 11.64
C GLU A 48 13.05 42.87 10.82
N SER A 49 14.21 43.39 11.26
CA SER A 49 14.93 44.44 10.55
C SER A 49 15.52 43.95 9.21
N MET A 50 15.92 42.68 9.12
CA MET A 50 16.43 42.08 7.87
C MET A 50 15.30 41.70 6.90
N ALA A 51 14.16 41.23 7.42
CA ALA A 51 12.97 40.95 6.61
C ALA A 51 12.39 42.23 5.98
N ALA A 52 12.35 43.34 6.72
CA ALA A 52 11.91 44.65 6.19
C ALA A 52 12.84 45.17 5.07
N LEU A 53 14.16 44.94 5.19
CA LEU A 53 15.15 45.26 4.15
C LEU A 53 14.97 44.41 2.89
N ALA A 54 14.68 43.11 3.02
CA ALA A 54 14.39 42.22 1.88
C ALA A 54 13.08 42.57 1.15
N GLN A 55 12.15 43.26 1.81
CA GLN A 55 10.88 43.74 1.24
C GLN A 55 10.92 45.22 0.81
N GLY A 56 12.01 45.95 1.10
CA GLY A 56 12.22 47.33 0.66
C GLY A 56 11.54 48.43 1.49
N ASP A 57 10.97 48.13 2.67
CA ASP A 57 10.33 49.14 3.53
C ASP A 57 11.26 49.58 4.67
N LEU A 58 11.93 50.70 4.46
CA LEU A 58 12.85 51.32 5.41
C LEU A 58 12.16 51.87 6.68
N SER A 59 10.83 52.00 6.72
CA SER A 59 10.13 52.79 7.75
C SER A 59 10.10 52.19 9.16
N ARG A 60 10.39 50.90 9.33
CA ARG A 60 10.31 50.17 10.62
C ARG A 60 11.56 50.21 11.50
N VAL A 61 12.67 50.82 11.06
CA VAL A 61 13.93 50.82 11.82
C VAL A 61 14.01 52.01 12.80
N GLY A 62 13.42 51.88 13.98
CA GLY A 62 13.58 52.87 15.07
C GLY A 62 12.78 52.64 16.37
N HIS A 63 13.49 52.70 17.50
CA HIS A 63 13.01 52.78 18.90
C HIS A 63 12.27 51.57 19.52
N ALA A 64 13.01 50.80 20.33
CA ALA A 64 12.45 49.99 21.42
C ALA A 64 13.13 50.37 22.75
N ARG A 65 12.33 50.70 23.78
CA ARG A 65 12.76 50.75 25.18
C ARG A 65 12.36 49.41 25.82
N LEU A 66 13.27 48.83 26.62
CA LEU A 66 12.99 47.63 27.41
C LEU A 66 11.82 47.85 28.38
N ARG A 67 10.91 46.87 28.45
CA ARG A 67 10.05 46.64 29.61
C ARG A 67 9.90 45.13 29.82
N VAL A 68 10.15 44.68 31.03
CA VAL A 68 10.15 43.27 31.45
C VAL A 68 8.74 42.86 31.85
N ASP A 69 8.38 41.60 31.61
CA ASP A 69 7.07 41.03 31.92
C ASP A 69 6.71 41.05 33.41
N SER A 70 5.42 41.15 33.69
CA SER A 70 4.82 40.69 34.95
C SER A 70 3.44 40.07 34.68
N THR A 71 3.27 38.84 35.16
CA THR A 71 2.11 37.96 34.95
C THR A 71 0.78 38.44 35.57
N MET A 72 -0.32 37.82 35.10
CA MET A 72 -1.64 37.59 35.75
C MET A 72 -2.84 38.45 35.32
N ALA A 73 -3.97 37.72 35.23
CA ALA A 73 -5.37 38.15 35.35
C ALA A 73 -6.08 38.90 34.19
N GLY A 74 -6.90 38.13 33.45
CA GLY A 74 -8.35 38.38 33.39
C GLY A 74 -8.93 39.33 32.32
N GLY A 75 -9.98 38.85 31.64
CA GLY A 75 -11.15 39.68 31.31
C GLY A 75 -11.27 40.27 29.89
N THR A 76 -12.18 39.68 29.11
CA THR A 76 -13.22 40.35 28.28
C THR A 76 -12.85 41.35 27.16
N ASP A 77 -13.35 41.01 25.97
CA ASP A 77 -14.08 41.86 25.01
C ASP A 77 -13.38 42.90 24.09
N ALA A 78 -13.34 42.49 22.80
CA ALA A 78 -13.99 43.15 21.66
C ALA A 78 -13.34 44.36 20.92
N ALA A 79 -13.74 44.43 19.63
CA ALA A 79 -13.76 45.60 18.72
C ALA A 79 -12.46 46.09 18.01
N ASN A 80 -12.25 45.47 16.86
CA ASN A 80 -11.71 45.96 15.56
C ASN A 80 -12.22 47.40 15.16
N PRO A 81 -11.75 48.06 14.06
CA PRO A 81 -10.43 48.65 13.75
C PRO A 81 -10.50 50.13 13.25
N SER A 82 -9.37 50.78 12.88
CA SER A 82 -9.23 51.58 11.62
C SER A 82 -7.90 52.38 11.39
N THR A 83 -7.51 52.46 10.11
CA THR A 83 -6.81 53.56 9.36
C THR A 83 -5.38 54.08 9.70
N SER A 84 -4.41 53.60 8.91
CA SER A 84 -3.50 54.35 7.99
C SER A 84 -2.50 55.47 8.43
N SER A 85 -1.20 55.24 8.11
CA SER A 85 -0.34 56.03 7.18
C SER A 85 1.02 56.65 7.64
N ARG A 86 2.09 56.28 6.89
CA ARG A 86 3.34 57.01 6.46
C ARG A 86 4.48 57.46 7.44
N MET A 87 5.62 56.77 7.27
CA MET A 87 7.01 57.25 6.96
C MET A 87 8.01 57.81 8.03
N ARG A 88 9.24 57.25 7.92
CA ARG A 88 10.62 57.82 8.07
C ARG A 88 11.40 57.82 9.42
N VAL A 89 12.09 56.70 9.67
CA VAL A 89 13.55 56.48 9.95
C VAL A 89 14.42 57.62 10.57
N GLN A 90 15.03 57.40 11.75
CA GLN A 90 16.51 57.29 11.93
C GLN A 90 17.01 57.02 13.38
N ARG A 91 17.71 55.88 13.54
CA ARG A 91 18.86 55.50 14.42
C ARG A 91 18.98 56.05 15.87
N LEU A 92 19.05 55.09 16.81
CA LEU A 92 19.71 55.19 18.13
C LEU A 92 21.21 54.82 18.07
N ARG A 93 21.98 55.21 19.09
CA ARG A 93 23.30 54.64 19.44
C ARG A 93 23.36 54.28 20.94
N SER A 94 23.78 53.05 21.23
CA SER A 94 24.50 52.52 22.43
C SER A 94 24.02 52.82 23.88
N CYS A 95 24.07 51.78 24.72
CA CYS A 95 23.71 51.74 26.14
C CYS A 95 24.90 51.26 27.02
N VAL A 96 24.82 51.48 28.34
CA VAL A 96 25.62 50.93 29.47
C VAL A 96 24.81 51.17 30.77
N ILE A 97 24.95 50.51 31.93
CA ILE A 97 26.00 49.66 32.53
C ILE A 97 25.34 48.38 33.22
N PRO A 98 25.94 47.55 34.13
CA PRO A 98 25.62 46.10 34.23
C PRO A 98 25.18 45.58 35.63
N PHE A 99 24.97 44.24 35.81
CA PHE A 99 25.67 43.37 36.82
C PHE A 99 25.07 41.92 36.95
N ALA A 100 25.95 40.98 37.35
CA ALA A 100 25.72 39.74 38.12
C ALA A 100 24.96 38.53 37.50
N MET A 101 25.72 37.54 36.97
CA MET A 101 25.35 36.11 37.08
C MET A 101 26.59 35.17 36.95
N ASN A 102 27.33 34.96 38.04
CA ASN A 102 28.64 34.29 38.01
C ASN A 102 28.69 32.93 38.75
N ALA A 103 27.55 32.22 38.85
CA ALA A 103 27.39 31.04 39.71
C ALA A 103 27.03 29.72 38.97
N ILE A 104 26.87 29.74 37.64
CA ILE A 104 26.41 28.58 36.86
C ILE A 104 27.50 28.03 35.89
N LEU A 105 28.54 28.81 35.60
CA LEU A 105 29.61 28.46 34.66
C LEU A 105 30.67 27.47 35.18
N SER A 106 30.64 27.10 36.47
CA SER A 106 31.66 26.22 37.08
C SER A 106 31.40 24.71 36.95
N GLN A 107 30.21 24.29 36.47
CA GLN A 107 29.87 22.86 36.29
C GLN A 107 29.96 22.33 34.85
N PHE A 108 30.15 23.20 33.85
CA PHE A 108 30.35 22.80 32.44
C PHE A 108 31.81 22.89 31.97
N ALA A 109 32.75 23.15 32.87
CA ALA A 109 34.15 23.47 32.55
C ALA A 109 35.16 22.36 32.95
N GLN A 110 34.83 21.08 32.74
CA GLN A 110 35.81 19.98 32.80
C GLN A 110 35.58 18.98 31.65
N ASN A 111 36.62 18.79 30.82
CA ASN A 111 36.69 17.99 29.57
C ASN A 111 35.96 18.67 28.37
N ASP A 112 36.58 19.44 27.46
CA ASP A 112 37.84 19.19 26.76
C ASP A 112 38.55 20.50 26.38
N LEU A 113 39.78 20.68 26.85
CA LEU A 113 40.62 21.85 26.59
C LEU A 113 41.96 21.41 25.99
N ARG A 114 42.00 21.22 24.67
CA ARG A 114 43.27 21.12 23.89
C ARG A 114 43.25 21.95 22.61
N ALA A 115 43.47 23.24 22.83
CA ALA A 115 44.33 24.13 22.05
C ALA A 115 44.11 24.29 20.53
N ALA A 116 43.57 25.46 20.16
CA ALA A 116 44.22 26.33 19.20
C ALA A 116 44.19 27.78 19.75
N LYS A 117 45.35 28.31 20.16
CA LYS A 117 45.50 29.72 20.56
C LYS A 117 45.65 30.59 19.31
N LEU A 118 44.94 31.72 19.25
CA LEU A 118 45.28 32.86 18.40
C LEU A 118 44.97 34.17 19.16
N HIS A 119 46.04 34.75 19.70
CA HIS A 119 46.29 36.12 20.19
C HIS A 119 45.15 37.10 20.53
N ASP A 120 45.06 37.40 21.83
CA ASP A 120 45.30 38.71 22.48
C ASP A 120 44.55 39.98 22.02
N GLU A 121 43.67 40.44 22.93
CA GLU A 121 43.49 41.81 23.46
C GLU A 121 43.83 43.06 22.61
N GLU A 122 42.84 43.93 22.34
CA GLU A 122 42.59 45.14 23.16
C GLU A 122 41.32 45.91 22.71
N ASP A 123 40.81 46.79 23.57
CA ASP A 123 39.52 47.49 23.44
C ASP A 123 39.44 48.56 22.34
N GLY A 124 38.25 48.69 21.73
CA GLY A 124 37.76 50.00 21.28
C GLY A 124 37.17 50.09 19.86
N VAL A 125 35.97 50.67 19.78
CA VAL A 125 35.23 51.05 18.55
C VAL A 125 34.56 49.89 17.80
N LEU A 126 33.24 49.76 18.01
CA LEU A 126 32.32 49.00 17.16
C LEU A 126 32.33 49.54 15.72
N ASN A 127 33.13 48.92 14.86
CA ASN A 127 33.15 49.20 13.42
C ASN A 127 31.91 48.58 12.76
N THR A 128 30.82 49.34 12.63
CA THR A 128 29.57 48.89 11.99
C THR A 128 29.70 48.87 10.46
N GLN A 129 30.58 48.02 9.94
CA GLN A 129 30.51 47.53 8.57
C GLN A 129 29.89 46.12 8.61
N PHE A 130 28.83 45.93 7.83
CA PHE A 130 28.36 44.58 7.49
C PHE A 130 29.42 44.00 6.56
N ALA A 131 30.39 43.28 7.12
CA ALA A 131 31.41 42.61 6.36
C ALA A 131 30.72 41.56 5.47
N LEU A 132 30.64 41.84 4.17
CA LEU A 132 30.32 40.80 3.19
C LEU A 132 31.34 39.66 3.40
N PRO A 133 30.89 38.41 3.53
CA PRO A 133 31.79 37.29 3.83
C PRO A 133 32.92 37.23 2.78
N GLY A 134 34.14 37.05 3.27
CA GLY A 134 35.35 37.29 2.49
C GLY A 134 35.47 36.39 1.25
N SER A 135 35.37 37.02 0.07
CA SER A 135 35.94 36.60 -1.23
C SER A 135 35.60 35.23 -1.83
N ASP A 136 34.82 34.36 -1.19
CA ASP A 136 34.40 33.08 -1.80
C ASP A 136 33.04 32.58 -1.25
N PRO A 137 31.92 32.87 -1.94
CA PRO A 137 30.59 32.36 -1.59
C PRO A 137 30.49 30.83 -1.64
N SER A 138 31.24 30.16 -2.53
CA SER A 138 31.24 28.71 -2.69
C SER A 138 31.89 28.04 -1.48
N ARG A 139 33.00 28.59 -0.98
CA ARG A 139 33.66 28.11 0.24
C ARG A 139 32.81 28.34 1.49
N PHE A 140 32.03 29.42 1.55
CA PHE A 140 31.05 29.62 2.62
C PHE A 140 29.94 28.55 2.56
N LEU A 141 29.31 28.36 1.40
CA LEU A 141 28.27 27.32 1.22
C LEU A 141 28.79 25.92 1.58
N ALA A 142 29.96 25.53 1.08
CA ALA A 142 30.57 24.23 1.34
C ALA A 142 30.84 23.91 2.83
N GLN A 143 30.91 24.92 3.71
CA GLN A 143 31.02 24.71 5.17
C GLN A 143 29.68 24.39 5.85
N TYR A 144 28.55 24.71 5.21
CA TYR A 144 27.22 24.59 5.81
C TYR A 144 26.27 23.65 5.04
N THR A 145 26.52 23.36 3.75
CA THR A 145 25.69 22.47 2.92
C THR A 145 26.38 21.16 2.54
N ASP A 146 25.76 20.03 2.84
CA ASP A 146 26.12 18.71 2.32
C ASP A 146 25.37 18.48 0.99
N VAL A 147 26.08 18.61 -0.13
CA VAL A 147 25.54 18.41 -1.50
C VAL A 147 25.74 16.95 -1.94
N ASP A 148 26.94 16.42 -1.70
CA ASP A 148 27.38 15.11 -2.23
C ASP A 148 27.38 13.98 -1.18
N SER A 149 26.74 14.19 -0.02
CA SER A 149 26.78 13.27 1.15
C SER A 149 28.18 13.07 1.76
N THR A 150 29.12 13.97 1.46
CA THR A 150 30.54 13.88 1.86
C THR A 150 30.83 14.59 3.18
N HIS A 151 30.02 15.58 3.58
CA HIS A 151 30.31 16.45 4.71
C HIS A 151 29.36 16.18 5.88
N LYS A 152 29.62 15.09 6.63
CA LYS A 152 28.73 14.58 7.71
C LYS A 152 28.28 15.64 8.72
N ASP A 153 29.15 16.60 9.02
CA ASP A 153 28.97 17.66 10.03
C ASP A 153 28.31 18.95 9.48
N ALA A 154 28.03 19.02 8.17
CA ALA A 154 27.36 20.16 7.57
C ALA A 154 25.88 20.24 8.02
N ARG A 155 25.42 21.46 8.32
CA ARG A 155 24.13 21.71 8.98
C ARG A 155 22.92 21.55 8.07
N ILE A 156 23.08 21.74 6.76
CA ILE A 156 22.02 21.69 5.75
C ILE A 156 22.32 20.51 4.83
N LYS A 157 21.44 19.51 4.78
CA LYS A 157 21.58 18.36 3.86
C LYS A 157 20.62 18.50 2.70
N LEU A 158 21.14 18.55 1.47
CA LEU A 158 20.33 18.72 0.27
C LEU A 158 19.75 17.39 -0.21
N HIS A 159 18.74 16.90 0.51
CA HIS A 159 18.01 15.69 0.14
C HIS A 159 16.96 15.97 -0.95
N HIS A 160 17.36 15.81 -2.21
CA HIS A 160 16.48 15.87 -3.37
C HIS A 160 16.24 14.47 -3.97
N GLY A 161 14.99 14.15 -4.26
CA GLY A 161 14.62 12.98 -5.05
C GLY A 161 13.56 13.32 -6.09
N THR A 162 13.67 12.62 -7.22
CA THR A 162 13.07 12.92 -8.52
C THR A 162 13.23 11.68 -9.39
N THR A 163 12.32 11.43 -10.33
CA THR A 163 12.59 10.55 -11.46
C THR A 163 12.29 11.26 -12.78
N THR A 164 13.30 11.28 -13.64
CA THR A 164 13.20 11.76 -15.02
C THR A 164 13.59 10.62 -15.97
N LEU A 165 12.98 10.60 -17.14
CA LEU A 165 13.18 9.59 -18.17
C LEU A 165 13.13 10.25 -19.55
N ALA A 166 14.07 9.90 -20.42
CA ALA A 166 13.98 10.21 -21.83
C ALA A 166 14.49 9.05 -22.68
N PHE A 167 13.80 8.72 -23.76
CA PHE A 167 14.26 7.71 -24.72
C PHE A 167 13.85 8.03 -26.15
N ARG A 168 14.67 7.55 -27.09
CA ARG A 168 14.59 7.86 -28.51
C ARG A 168 14.02 6.68 -29.28
N TYR A 169 13.07 6.94 -30.15
CA TYR A 169 12.49 5.94 -31.05
C TYR A 169 12.37 6.55 -32.45
N ARG A 170 11.92 5.75 -33.43
CA ARG A 170 11.82 6.17 -34.83
C ARG A 170 11.00 7.46 -35.05
N GLY A 171 9.99 7.72 -34.22
CA GLY A 171 9.12 8.89 -34.32
C GLY A 171 9.57 10.13 -33.56
N GLY A 172 10.56 10.04 -32.66
CA GLY A 172 10.94 11.16 -31.79
C GLY A 172 11.76 10.82 -30.55
N VAL A 173 11.72 11.72 -29.57
CA VAL A 173 12.11 11.44 -28.18
C VAL A 173 10.87 11.56 -27.31
N VAL A 174 10.60 10.56 -26.48
CA VAL A 174 9.63 10.65 -25.39
C VAL A 174 10.36 11.15 -24.15
N VAL A 175 9.81 12.15 -23.47
CA VAL A 175 10.31 12.67 -22.19
C VAL A 175 9.19 12.54 -21.17
N ALA A 176 9.45 11.81 -20.08
CA ALA A 176 8.49 11.58 -19.01
C ALA A 176 9.15 11.90 -17.66
N VAL A 177 8.44 12.63 -16.80
CA VAL A 177 8.95 13.01 -15.46
C VAL A 177 7.83 13.00 -14.41
N ASP A 178 8.19 12.73 -13.17
CA ASP A 178 7.27 12.92 -12.04
C ASP A 178 7.17 14.40 -11.60
N SER A 179 6.24 14.74 -10.71
CA SER A 179 6.01 16.12 -10.25
C SER A 179 6.24 16.35 -8.75
N ARG A 180 6.63 15.33 -7.99
CA ARG A 180 6.93 15.44 -6.56
C ARG A 180 8.29 16.07 -6.33
N ALA A 181 8.37 17.19 -5.62
CA ALA A 181 9.62 17.67 -5.04
C ALA A 181 9.68 17.28 -3.56
N SER A 182 10.66 16.47 -3.22
CA SER A 182 10.97 16.08 -1.84
C SER A 182 12.06 16.99 -1.24
N ALA A 183 11.99 17.18 0.07
CA ALA A 183 12.98 17.85 0.90
C ALA A 183 13.26 16.95 2.11
N GLY A 184 14.10 15.93 1.92
CA GLY A 184 14.25 14.83 2.87
C GLY A 184 12.98 13.98 2.94
N SER A 185 12.50 13.71 4.16
CA SER A 185 11.28 12.92 4.40
C SER A 185 9.98 13.70 4.21
N TYR A 186 10.03 14.94 3.70
CA TYR A 186 8.87 15.81 3.51
C TYR A 186 8.63 16.08 2.01
N ILE A 187 7.36 16.07 1.59
CA ILE A 187 6.96 16.48 0.24
C ILE A 187 6.79 18.00 0.23
N ALA A 188 7.75 18.71 -0.35
CA ALA A 188 7.73 20.18 -0.45
C ALA A 188 6.72 20.68 -1.50
N SER A 189 6.51 19.92 -2.58
CA SER A 189 5.46 20.17 -3.56
C SER A 189 5.10 18.89 -4.33
N GLY A 190 3.86 18.79 -4.80
CA GLY A 190 3.35 17.68 -5.63
C GLY A 190 2.98 18.09 -7.06
N SER A 191 3.44 19.24 -7.54
CA SER A 191 3.04 19.84 -8.82
C SER A 191 4.19 20.48 -9.60
N VAL A 192 5.43 20.11 -9.29
CA VAL A 192 6.63 20.70 -9.91
C VAL A 192 6.75 20.25 -11.37
N LYS A 193 6.95 21.20 -12.28
CA LYS A 193 7.28 20.92 -13.67
C LYS A 193 8.78 20.60 -13.77
N LYS A 194 9.14 19.34 -14.02
CA LYS A 194 10.53 18.89 -14.14
C LYS A 194 11.03 18.76 -15.59
N VAL A 195 10.23 19.20 -16.56
CA VAL A 195 10.69 19.45 -17.94
C VAL A 195 10.86 20.96 -18.09
N ILE A 196 12.01 21.39 -18.59
CA ILE A 196 12.34 22.79 -18.84
C ILE A 196 12.35 23.03 -20.35
N GLU A 197 11.60 24.04 -20.77
CA GLU A 197 11.36 24.38 -22.17
C GLU A 197 12.46 25.33 -22.67
N ILE A 198 13.59 24.76 -23.11
CA ILE A 198 14.80 25.52 -23.49
C ILE A 198 14.54 26.38 -24.75
N ASN A 199 13.86 25.79 -25.75
CA ASN A 199 13.24 26.45 -26.90
C ASN A 199 12.26 25.47 -27.57
N PRO A 200 11.54 25.81 -28.67
CA PRO A 200 10.58 24.89 -29.30
C PRO A 200 11.15 23.56 -29.82
N TYR A 201 12.48 23.43 -29.96
CA TYR A 201 13.18 22.26 -30.50
C TYR A 201 14.15 21.60 -29.50
N LEU A 202 14.22 22.11 -28.26
CA LEU A 202 15.04 21.57 -27.17
C LEU A 202 14.26 21.56 -25.86
N LEU A 203 14.20 20.39 -25.24
CA LEU A 203 13.77 20.21 -23.86
C LEU A 203 14.98 19.81 -23.00
N GLY A 204 14.95 20.21 -21.73
CA GLY A 204 15.83 19.67 -20.70
C GLY A 204 15.02 19.13 -19.51
N THR A 205 15.67 18.46 -18.57
CA THR A 205 15.01 17.77 -17.46
C THR A 205 15.68 18.06 -16.13
N MET A 206 14.88 18.43 -15.13
CA MET A 206 15.38 18.85 -13.82
C MET A 206 15.58 17.65 -12.88
N ALA A 207 16.80 17.17 -12.74
CA ALA A 207 17.25 16.40 -11.57
C ALA A 207 18.43 17.11 -10.88
N GLY A 208 18.48 17.06 -9.54
CA GLY A 208 19.41 17.88 -8.74
C GLY A 208 18.73 19.13 -8.15
N GLY A 209 19.51 20.20 -7.95
CA GLY A 209 19.05 21.47 -7.39
C GLY A 209 18.15 22.25 -8.36
N ALA A 210 16.89 22.44 -7.99
CA ALA A 210 15.89 23.05 -8.89
C ALA A 210 16.28 24.45 -9.39
N ALA A 211 16.98 25.25 -8.57
CA ALA A 211 17.47 26.56 -8.96
C ALA A 211 18.60 26.48 -10.01
N ASP A 212 19.54 25.53 -9.85
CA ASP A 212 20.66 25.33 -10.78
C ASP A 212 20.15 24.87 -12.15
N CYS A 213 19.31 23.83 -12.17
CA CYS A 213 18.74 23.30 -13.41
C CYS A 213 17.99 24.39 -14.18
N GLN A 214 17.05 25.08 -13.52
CA GLN A 214 16.25 26.13 -14.14
C GLN A 214 17.13 27.28 -14.66
N TYR A 215 18.12 27.73 -13.90
CA TYR A 215 18.99 28.83 -14.30
C TYR A 215 19.83 28.48 -15.52
N TRP A 216 20.56 27.35 -15.48
CA TRP A 216 21.51 26.99 -16.53
C TRP A 216 20.83 26.57 -17.84
N GLU A 217 19.66 25.94 -17.78
CA GLU A 217 18.89 25.59 -18.98
C GLU A 217 18.20 26.82 -19.60
N THR A 218 17.73 27.77 -18.79
CA THR A 218 17.24 29.07 -19.28
C THR A 218 18.38 29.86 -19.94
N TYR A 219 19.57 29.88 -19.33
CA TYR A 219 20.77 30.48 -19.92
C TYR A 219 21.17 29.79 -21.23
N LEU A 220 21.08 28.46 -21.30
CA LEU A 220 21.31 27.71 -22.54
C LEU A 220 20.32 28.11 -23.63
N GLY A 221 19.04 28.32 -23.31
CA GLY A 221 18.04 28.86 -24.23
C GLY A 221 18.45 30.19 -24.87
N ILE A 222 19.02 31.10 -24.07
CA ILE A 222 19.58 32.37 -24.55
C ILE A 222 20.77 32.12 -25.50
N GLN A 223 21.70 31.22 -25.16
CA GLN A 223 22.83 30.88 -26.03
C GLN A 223 22.38 30.24 -27.36
N CYS A 224 21.40 29.34 -27.31
CA CYS A 224 20.77 28.72 -28.48
C CYS A 224 20.16 29.79 -29.40
N ARG A 225 19.45 30.77 -28.84
CA ARG A 225 18.84 31.87 -29.61
C ARG A 225 19.89 32.84 -30.18
N LEU A 226 20.95 33.14 -29.43
CA LEU A 226 22.07 33.96 -29.93
C LEU A 226 22.83 33.27 -31.06
N HIS A 227 23.01 31.94 -30.99
CA HIS A 227 23.57 31.14 -32.07
C HIS A 227 22.71 31.24 -33.33
N GLU A 228 21.40 31.04 -33.20
CA GLU A 228 20.44 31.13 -34.30
C GLU A 228 20.44 32.51 -34.98
N LEU A 229 20.43 33.58 -34.20
CA LEU A 229 20.48 34.96 -34.72
C LEU A 229 21.80 35.30 -35.43
N ARG A 230 22.93 34.74 -34.97
CA ARG A 230 24.26 34.97 -35.57
C ARG A 230 24.46 34.17 -36.86
N ASN A 231 24.07 32.90 -36.85
CA ASN A 231 24.37 31.95 -37.91
C ASN A 231 23.23 31.78 -38.93
N LYS A 232 22.02 32.28 -38.62
CA LYS A 232 20.78 32.05 -39.37
C LYS A 232 20.39 30.56 -39.49
N GLU A 233 20.94 29.73 -38.61
CA GLU A 233 20.70 28.29 -38.53
C GLU A 233 20.47 27.90 -37.06
N ARG A 234 19.53 26.99 -36.80
CA ARG A 234 19.28 26.46 -35.46
C ARG A 234 20.48 25.66 -34.96
N ILE A 235 20.76 25.78 -33.67
CA ILE A 235 21.79 25.00 -33.00
C ILE A 235 21.41 23.50 -32.98
N SER A 236 22.40 22.61 -33.13
CA SER A 236 22.20 21.17 -32.95
C SER A 236 22.10 20.79 -31.47
N VAL A 237 21.41 19.68 -31.17
CA VAL A 237 21.31 19.13 -29.80
C VAL A 237 22.71 18.80 -29.26
N ALA A 238 23.59 18.34 -30.15
CA ALA A 238 24.99 18.07 -29.85
C ALA A 238 25.78 19.34 -29.46
N ALA A 239 25.56 20.47 -30.14
CA ALA A 239 26.22 21.73 -29.81
C ALA A 239 25.64 22.38 -28.54
N ALA A 240 24.32 22.37 -28.38
CA ALA A 240 23.65 22.90 -27.18
C ALA A 240 24.12 22.18 -25.90
N SER A 241 24.10 20.84 -25.89
CA SER A 241 24.62 20.04 -24.78
C SER A 241 26.12 20.27 -24.53
N LYS A 242 26.92 20.59 -25.56
CA LYS A 242 28.34 20.90 -25.38
C LYS A 242 28.59 22.30 -24.79
N ILE A 243 27.75 23.28 -25.11
CA ILE A 243 27.75 24.59 -24.42
C ILE A 243 27.47 24.38 -22.93
N LEU A 244 26.41 23.64 -22.59
CA LEU A 244 26.06 23.39 -21.18
C LEU A 244 27.14 22.62 -20.43
N SER A 245 27.66 21.53 -20.99
CA SER A 245 28.77 20.75 -20.43
C SER A 245 30.01 21.62 -20.13
N ASN A 246 30.38 22.53 -21.04
CA ASN A 246 31.50 23.45 -20.81
C ASN A 246 31.21 24.49 -19.72
N LEU A 247 29.97 24.99 -19.63
CA LEU A 247 29.56 25.92 -18.57
C LEU A 247 29.59 25.23 -17.21
N VAL A 248 28.91 24.11 -17.05
CA VAL A 248 28.83 23.35 -15.80
C VAL A 248 30.23 22.89 -15.35
N TYR A 249 31.09 22.46 -16.27
CA TYR A 249 32.49 22.14 -15.97
C TYR A 249 33.26 23.30 -15.30
N SER A 250 32.96 24.56 -15.65
CA SER A 250 33.63 25.71 -15.03
C SER A 250 33.22 25.95 -13.57
N TYR A 251 32.13 25.34 -13.12
CA TYR A 251 31.64 25.35 -11.73
C TYR A 251 31.89 24.02 -11.00
N LYS A 252 32.66 23.09 -11.57
CA LYS A 252 32.96 21.79 -10.96
C LYS A 252 33.57 21.97 -9.57
N GLY A 253 32.94 21.34 -8.56
CA GLY A 253 33.38 21.43 -7.16
C GLY A 253 32.93 22.70 -6.42
N MET A 254 32.11 23.57 -7.03
CA MET A 254 31.57 24.78 -6.38
C MET A 254 30.19 24.59 -5.73
N GLY A 255 29.72 23.34 -5.61
CA GLY A 255 28.42 22.99 -5.00
C GLY A 255 27.20 23.06 -5.95
N LEU A 256 27.42 23.17 -7.26
CA LEU A 256 26.37 23.07 -8.28
C LEU A 256 25.82 21.62 -8.32
N SER A 257 24.49 21.46 -8.29
CA SER A 257 23.81 20.16 -8.37
C SER A 257 22.85 20.13 -9.57
N MET A 258 23.21 19.42 -10.63
CA MET A 258 22.46 19.38 -11.89
C MET A 258 22.74 18.11 -12.71
N GLY A 259 21.76 17.24 -12.85
CA GLY A 259 21.73 16.18 -13.87
C GLY A 259 20.58 16.44 -14.84
N THR A 260 20.88 16.66 -16.12
CA THR A 260 19.84 17.01 -17.13
C THR A 260 20.02 16.28 -18.45
N MET A 261 18.90 15.89 -19.07
CA MET A 261 18.84 15.27 -20.39
C MET A 261 18.41 16.31 -21.42
N ILE A 262 19.35 16.78 -22.22
CA ILE A 262 19.10 17.67 -23.35
C ILE A 262 18.53 16.84 -24.50
N CYS A 263 17.23 16.94 -24.70
CA CYS A 263 16.44 16.19 -25.67
C CYS A 263 16.04 17.12 -26.83
N GLY A 264 16.19 16.67 -28.07
CA GLY A 264 15.84 17.49 -29.23
C GLY A 264 15.76 16.73 -30.54
N TRP A 265 15.25 17.43 -31.55
CA TRP A 265 15.31 16.99 -32.95
C TRP A 265 16.07 18.05 -33.77
N ASP A 266 17.11 17.62 -34.48
CA ASP A 266 17.85 18.48 -35.41
C ASP A 266 18.05 17.81 -36.78
N LYS A 267 18.91 18.39 -37.63
CA LYS A 267 19.23 17.87 -38.97
C LYS A 267 19.86 16.46 -38.99
N THR A 268 20.26 15.92 -37.84
CA THR A 268 20.72 14.54 -37.65
C THR A 268 19.63 13.59 -37.13
N GLY A 269 18.40 14.09 -36.95
CA GLY A 269 17.28 13.36 -36.38
C GLY A 269 17.10 13.64 -34.88
N PRO A 270 16.36 12.77 -34.17
CA PRO A 270 16.22 12.89 -32.72
C PRO A 270 17.52 12.52 -32.01
N ALA A 271 17.82 13.21 -30.92
CA ALA A 271 19.03 13.01 -30.11
C ALA A 271 18.79 13.34 -28.63
N ILE A 272 19.51 12.61 -27.76
CA ILE A 272 19.52 12.81 -26.31
C ILE A 272 20.96 12.90 -25.84
N PHE A 273 21.26 13.90 -25.00
CA PHE A 273 22.53 14.02 -24.31
C PHE A 273 22.31 14.27 -22.82
N TYR A 274 22.82 13.39 -21.97
CA TYR A 274 22.91 13.64 -20.54
C TYR A 274 24.10 14.56 -20.23
N VAL A 275 23.89 15.56 -19.38
CA VAL A 275 24.92 16.45 -18.83
C VAL A 275 24.81 16.45 -17.30
N ASP A 276 25.94 16.26 -16.63
CA ASP A 276 26.03 16.19 -15.17
C ASP A 276 26.81 17.38 -14.58
N SER A 277 26.65 17.56 -13.27
CA SER A 277 27.16 18.60 -12.36
C SER A 277 28.67 18.81 -12.44
N ASP A 278 29.40 17.77 -12.85
CA ASP A 278 30.86 17.76 -12.96
C ASP A 278 31.36 18.11 -14.38
N GLY A 279 30.44 18.43 -15.30
CA GLY A 279 30.67 18.72 -16.72
C GLY A 279 30.63 17.50 -17.65
N SER A 280 30.47 16.28 -17.12
CA SER A 280 30.34 15.05 -17.90
C SER A 280 29.20 15.14 -18.91
N ARG A 281 29.41 14.58 -20.11
CA ARG A 281 28.44 14.64 -21.20
C ARG A 281 28.40 13.33 -21.97
N LEU A 282 27.27 12.64 -21.89
CA LEU A 282 27.06 11.33 -22.51
C LEU A 282 26.02 11.46 -23.63
N LYS A 283 26.27 10.79 -24.77
CA LYS A 283 25.24 10.55 -25.79
C LYS A 283 24.65 9.16 -25.52
N GLY A 284 23.33 9.04 -25.62
CA GLY A 284 22.64 7.77 -25.46
C GLY A 284 21.33 7.75 -26.25
N ASP A 285 20.77 6.56 -26.38
CA ASP A 285 19.44 6.35 -26.96
C ASP A 285 18.34 6.46 -25.89
N LEU A 286 18.69 6.23 -24.62
CA LEU A 286 17.82 6.37 -23.47
C LEU A 286 18.62 6.74 -22.23
N PHE A 287 17.96 7.41 -21.28
CA PHE A 287 18.48 7.73 -19.95
C PHE A 287 17.31 7.82 -18.96
N SER A 288 17.53 7.38 -17.72
CA SER A 288 16.73 7.74 -16.55
C SER A 288 17.64 8.25 -15.44
N VAL A 289 17.22 9.32 -14.77
CA VAL A 289 18.03 10.04 -13.78
C VAL A 289 17.20 10.34 -12.53
N GLY A 290 17.81 10.09 -11.37
CA GLY A 290 17.26 10.36 -10.04
C GLY A 290 16.89 9.11 -9.23
N SER A 291 16.21 9.29 -8.11
CA SER A 291 16.00 8.28 -7.06
C SER A 291 15.21 7.06 -7.51
N GLY A 292 14.15 7.25 -8.31
CA GLY A 292 13.33 6.15 -8.83
C GLY A 292 13.78 5.64 -10.21
N SER A 293 14.95 6.06 -10.71
CA SER A 293 15.46 5.65 -12.03
C SER A 293 15.57 4.14 -12.18
N THR A 294 15.94 3.40 -11.14
CA THR A 294 16.02 1.92 -11.16
C THR A 294 14.67 1.26 -11.43
N PHE A 295 13.57 1.80 -10.89
CA PHE A 295 12.22 1.31 -11.16
C PHE A 295 11.76 1.68 -12.57
N ALA A 296 12.13 2.86 -13.07
CA ALA A 296 11.82 3.30 -14.42
C ALA A 296 12.57 2.47 -15.48
N TYR A 297 13.87 2.22 -15.30
CA TYR A 297 14.66 1.32 -16.14
C TYR A 297 14.07 -0.09 -16.17
N GLY A 298 13.67 -0.63 -15.01
CA GLY A 298 13.10 -1.98 -14.93
C GLY A 298 11.84 -2.21 -15.77
N VAL A 299 11.11 -1.15 -16.13
CA VAL A 299 9.98 -1.19 -17.08
C VAL A 299 10.40 -0.79 -18.49
N LEU A 300 11.23 0.25 -18.63
CA LEU A 300 11.70 0.72 -19.93
C LEU A 300 12.45 -0.39 -20.69
N ASP A 301 13.39 -1.06 -20.03
CA ASP A 301 14.25 -2.08 -20.63
C ASP A 301 13.48 -3.31 -21.13
N GLN A 302 12.27 -3.56 -20.61
CA GLN A 302 11.39 -4.66 -21.06
C GLN A 302 10.61 -4.33 -22.34
N GLY A 303 10.30 -3.04 -22.57
CA GLY A 303 9.46 -2.60 -23.69
C GLY A 303 10.19 -1.79 -24.77
N TYR A 304 11.43 -1.37 -24.52
CA TYR A 304 12.13 -0.46 -25.42
C TYR A 304 12.66 -1.15 -26.68
N HIS A 305 12.24 -0.64 -27.84
CA HIS A 305 12.87 -0.92 -29.13
C HIS A 305 12.77 0.29 -30.06
N TRP A 306 13.60 0.34 -31.12
CA TRP A 306 13.66 1.47 -32.04
C TRP A 306 12.34 1.72 -32.79
N ASP A 307 11.70 0.64 -33.24
CA ASP A 307 10.52 0.66 -34.11
C ASP A 307 9.17 0.70 -33.35
N LEU A 308 9.15 1.24 -32.13
CA LEU A 308 7.90 1.53 -31.40
C LEU A 308 6.96 2.42 -32.24
N SER A 309 5.65 2.19 -32.15
CA SER A 309 4.67 3.19 -32.62
C SER A 309 4.68 4.43 -31.73
N TYR A 310 4.04 5.50 -32.19
CA TYR A 310 3.91 6.75 -31.43
C TYR A 310 3.18 6.49 -30.10
N GLU A 311 2.11 5.71 -30.16
CA GLU A 311 1.25 5.35 -29.05
C GLU A 311 1.94 4.44 -28.02
N GLU A 312 2.64 3.39 -28.48
CA GLU A 312 3.40 2.48 -27.62
C GLU A 312 4.56 3.20 -26.92
N ALA A 313 5.24 4.14 -27.62
CA ALA A 313 6.31 4.94 -27.01
C ALA A 313 5.77 5.87 -25.90
N LEU A 314 4.63 6.54 -26.12
CA LEU A 314 4.00 7.36 -25.09
C LEU A 314 3.58 6.54 -23.86
N ASP A 315 2.98 5.36 -24.10
CA ASP A 315 2.58 4.45 -23.02
C ASP A 315 3.78 3.89 -22.24
N LEU A 316 4.86 3.49 -22.92
CA LEU A 316 6.08 2.99 -22.29
C LEU A 316 6.72 4.05 -21.38
N GLY A 317 6.81 5.30 -21.84
CA GLY A 317 7.32 6.41 -21.01
C GLY A 317 6.46 6.68 -19.78
N ARG A 318 5.13 6.65 -19.95
CA ARG A 318 4.15 6.82 -18.86
C ARG A 318 4.22 5.68 -17.84
N ARG A 319 4.24 4.41 -18.27
CA ARG A 319 4.38 3.23 -17.39
C ARG A 319 5.69 3.22 -16.63
N SER A 320 6.80 3.62 -17.27
CA SER A 320 8.12 3.64 -16.65
C SER A 320 8.19 4.66 -15.51
N ILE A 321 7.70 5.89 -15.71
CA ILE A 321 7.59 6.86 -14.60
C ILE A 321 6.55 6.41 -13.57
N TYR A 322 5.43 5.80 -13.98
CA TYR A 322 4.45 5.27 -13.04
C TYR A 322 5.09 4.27 -12.04
N ALA A 323 5.89 3.32 -12.54
CA ALA A 323 6.57 2.34 -11.70
C ALA A 323 7.52 3.00 -10.68
N ALA A 324 8.19 4.09 -11.07
CA ALA A 324 8.97 4.92 -10.16
C ALA A 324 8.08 5.67 -9.14
N THR A 325 7.01 6.34 -9.58
CA THR A 325 6.11 7.08 -8.66
C THR A 325 5.39 6.21 -7.64
N HIS A 326 5.25 4.91 -7.91
CA HIS A 326 4.62 3.96 -7.01
C HIS A 326 5.60 3.29 -6.04
N ARG A 327 6.88 3.13 -6.43
CA ARG A 327 7.89 2.37 -5.65
C ARG A 327 9.01 3.23 -5.02
N ASP A 328 9.32 4.40 -5.58
CA ASP A 328 10.25 5.36 -4.97
C ASP A 328 9.51 6.31 -4.04
N ALA A 329 9.93 6.39 -2.78
CA ALA A 329 9.33 7.28 -1.79
C ALA A 329 9.45 8.77 -2.19
N TYR A 330 10.51 9.14 -2.91
CA TYR A 330 10.82 10.52 -3.23
C TYR A 330 10.17 11.05 -4.52
N SER A 331 9.74 10.16 -5.42
CA SER A 331 9.05 10.48 -6.68
C SER A 331 7.54 10.28 -6.54
N GLY A 332 6.72 11.00 -7.29
CA GLY A 332 5.27 10.78 -7.19
C GLY A 332 4.35 11.83 -7.78
N ASN A 333 3.11 11.78 -7.28
CA ASN A 333 2.01 12.70 -7.57
C ASN A 333 1.50 12.57 -9.01
N THR A 334 2.09 13.30 -9.96
CA THR A 334 1.63 13.30 -11.36
C THR A 334 2.77 13.12 -12.36
N ILE A 335 2.45 12.51 -13.50
CA ILE A 335 3.38 12.19 -14.59
C ILE A 335 3.17 13.22 -15.69
N ASN A 336 4.20 14.02 -15.96
CA ASN A 336 4.21 14.91 -17.12
C ASN A 336 4.84 14.19 -18.31
N LEU A 337 4.09 14.08 -19.40
CA LEU A 337 4.51 13.40 -20.62
C LEU A 337 4.65 14.40 -21.77
N TYR A 338 5.81 14.39 -22.42
CA TYR A 338 6.16 15.23 -23.57
C TYR A 338 6.67 14.36 -24.72
N HIS A 339 6.44 14.82 -25.94
CA HIS A 339 7.00 14.22 -27.16
C HIS A 339 7.82 15.27 -27.93
N MET A 340 8.99 14.90 -28.44
CA MET A 340 9.84 15.74 -29.28
C MET A 340 9.90 15.15 -30.69
N GLY A 341 9.25 15.82 -31.64
CA GLY A 341 9.23 15.43 -33.06
C GLY A 341 9.97 16.44 -33.96
N PRO A 342 9.89 16.26 -35.30
CA PRO A 342 10.58 17.11 -36.27
C PRO A 342 10.19 18.60 -36.19
N GLU A 343 8.92 18.89 -35.91
CA GLU A 343 8.39 20.25 -35.82
C GLU A 343 8.60 20.92 -34.45
N GLY A 344 9.19 20.19 -33.49
CA GLY A 344 9.42 20.63 -32.13
C GLY A 344 8.78 19.71 -31.09
N TRP A 345 8.72 20.18 -29.84
CA TRP A 345 8.06 19.45 -28.76
C TRP A 345 6.57 19.75 -28.63
N THR A 346 5.84 18.76 -28.14
CA THR A 346 4.45 18.87 -27.70
C THR A 346 4.32 18.35 -26.27
N PHE A 347 3.57 19.07 -25.44
CA PHE A 347 3.07 18.54 -24.17
C PHE A 347 1.89 17.62 -24.47
N ILE A 348 1.95 16.39 -23.99
CA ILE A 348 0.92 15.37 -24.26
C ILE A 348 -0.15 15.43 -23.18
N ALA A 349 0.23 15.23 -21.92
CA ALA A 349 -0.68 15.24 -20.78
C ALA A 349 0.05 15.29 -19.43
N ASN A 350 -0.70 15.66 -18.40
CA ASN A 350 -0.38 15.39 -17.00
C ASN A 350 -1.33 14.29 -16.49
N TYR A 351 -0.78 13.16 -16.04
CA TYR A 351 -1.57 12.04 -15.50
C TYR A 351 -1.39 11.94 -14.00
N ASP A 352 -2.47 11.77 -13.24
CA ASP A 352 -2.35 11.43 -11.81
C ASP A 352 -1.88 9.97 -11.66
N ALA A 353 -0.82 9.75 -10.88
CA ALA A 353 -0.19 8.44 -10.74
C ALA A 353 -1.08 7.44 -9.97
N MET A 354 -1.93 7.90 -9.05
CA MET A 354 -2.90 7.06 -8.34
C MET A 354 -4.13 6.77 -9.21
N GLN A 355 -4.56 7.71 -10.05
CA GLN A 355 -5.58 7.42 -11.06
C GLN A 355 -5.08 6.39 -12.07
N LEU A 356 -3.83 6.52 -12.56
CA LEU A 356 -3.23 5.50 -13.41
C LEU A 356 -3.10 4.14 -12.71
N HIS A 357 -2.85 4.11 -11.40
CA HIS A 357 -2.81 2.87 -10.61
C HIS A 357 -4.17 2.14 -10.63
N TYR A 358 -5.29 2.82 -10.35
CA TYR A 358 -6.60 2.17 -10.20
C TYR A 358 -7.47 2.18 -11.47
N ASP A 359 -7.63 3.32 -12.12
CA ASP A 359 -8.54 3.50 -13.25
C ASP A 359 -7.85 3.22 -14.60
N GLY A 360 -6.53 3.44 -14.64
CA GLY A 360 -5.73 3.32 -15.85
C GLY A 360 -5.86 4.53 -16.78
N VAL A 361 -5.70 4.27 -18.07
CA VAL A 361 -5.74 5.27 -19.13
C VAL A 361 -7.15 5.29 -19.73
N LYS A 362 -7.81 6.45 -19.72
CA LYS A 362 -9.19 6.60 -20.20
C LYS A 362 -9.33 6.47 -21.73
N ASP A 363 -8.25 6.74 -22.45
CA ASP A 363 -8.17 6.61 -23.90
C ASP A 363 -7.71 5.19 -24.27
N VAL A 364 -8.48 4.49 -25.12
CA VAL A 364 -8.13 3.15 -25.59
C VAL A 364 -6.93 3.23 -26.54
N VAL A 365 -5.77 2.79 -26.07
CA VAL A 365 -4.56 2.67 -26.89
C VAL A 365 -4.47 1.25 -27.46
N PRO A 366 -4.33 1.07 -28.79
CA PRO A 366 -4.12 -0.25 -29.38
C PRO A 366 -2.92 -0.97 -28.77
N ASN A 367 -3.05 -2.29 -28.56
CA ASN A 367 -2.03 -3.16 -27.94
C ASN A 367 -1.65 -2.85 -26.47
N VAL A 368 -2.27 -1.88 -25.81
CA VAL A 368 -2.10 -1.63 -24.36
C VAL A 368 -3.28 -2.25 -23.60
N PRO A 369 -3.05 -3.02 -22.51
CA PRO A 369 -4.13 -3.59 -21.70
C PRO A 369 -5.08 -2.51 -21.15
N ALA A 370 -6.38 -2.75 -21.23
CA ALA A 370 -7.40 -1.84 -20.72
C ALA A 370 -7.60 -2.05 -19.21
N GLY A 371 -6.95 -1.22 -18.39
CA GLY A 371 -7.09 -1.24 -16.93
C GLY A 371 -6.08 -0.35 -16.21
N GLY A 372 -6.20 -0.28 -14.89
CA GLY A 372 -5.20 0.32 -14.01
C GLY A 372 -3.83 -0.37 -14.12
N TYR A 373 -2.75 0.40 -13.99
CA TYR A 373 -1.40 -0.14 -13.89
C TYR A 373 -1.08 -0.75 -12.52
N GLY A 374 -2.04 -0.74 -11.59
CA GLY A 374 -1.94 -1.23 -10.23
C GLY A 374 -2.81 -2.46 -10.00
N TYR A 375 -2.17 -3.54 -9.57
CA TYR A 375 -2.78 -4.85 -9.31
C TYR A 375 -3.57 -5.39 -10.50
N ASP A 376 -2.78 -5.91 -11.44
CA ASP A 376 -3.20 -6.53 -12.68
C ASP A 376 -4.27 -7.62 -12.50
N ASP A 377 -5.21 -7.67 -13.46
CA ASP A 377 -6.46 -8.43 -13.38
C ASP A 377 -6.31 -9.90 -12.93
N TYR A 378 -6.93 -10.25 -11.80
CA TYR A 378 -6.92 -11.61 -11.27
C TYR A 378 -8.00 -12.44 -11.92
N VAL A 379 -7.67 -13.69 -12.23
CA VAL A 379 -8.48 -14.54 -13.08
C VAL A 379 -9.16 -15.62 -12.22
N LEU A 380 -10.42 -15.35 -11.88
CA LEU A 380 -11.24 -16.15 -10.97
C LEU A 380 -12.02 -17.26 -11.70
N ILE A 381 -11.97 -18.46 -11.13
CA ILE A 381 -12.92 -19.54 -11.40
C ILE A 381 -13.76 -19.75 -10.15
N THR A 382 -15.09 -19.77 -10.23
CA THR A 382 -15.90 -20.39 -9.16
C THR A 382 -16.42 -21.75 -9.63
N SER A 383 -15.88 -22.82 -9.06
CA SER A 383 -16.57 -24.11 -9.00
C SER A 383 -17.55 -24.04 -7.82
N GLY A 384 -18.83 -24.34 -8.05
CA GLY A 384 -19.84 -24.28 -6.99
C GLY A 384 -20.49 -22.90 -6.81
N VAL A 385 -21.20 -22.43 -7.83
CA VAL A 385 -22.05 -21.22 -7.79
C VAL A 385 -23.33 -21.37 -6.94
N GLY A 386 -23.27 -22.14 -5.85
CA GLY A 386 -24.38 -22.37 -4.91
C GLY A 386 -24.64 -21.17 -4.00
N LEU A 387 -25.03 -21.42 -2.75
CA LEU A 387 -25.33 -20.37 -1.77
C LEU A 387 -24.12 -19.46 -1.51
N VAL A 388 -22.98 -20.04 -1.08
CA VAL A 388 -21.73 -19.29 -0.82
C VAL A 388 -21.16 -18.71 -2.12
N GLY A 389 -21.09 -19.50 -3.20
CA GLY A 389 -20.58 -19.02 -4.49
C GLY A 389 -21.37 -17.85 -5.07
N SER A 390 -22.70 -17.82 -4.91
CA SER A 390 -23.52 -16.67 -5.30
C SER A 390 -23.18 -15.42 -4.47
N ALA A 391 -22.93 -15.56 -3.17
CA ALA A 391 -22.54 -14.46 -2.29
C ALA A 391 -21.13 -13.94 -2.60
N VAL A 392 -20.16 -14.82 -2.94
CA VAL A 392 -18.83 -14.43 -3.43
C VAL A 392 -18.96 -13.58 -4.69
N LEU A 393 -19.70 -14.05 -5.71
CA LEU A 393 -19.92 -13.29 -6.95
C LEU A 393 -20.64 -11.96 -6.70
N HIS A 394 -21.58 -11.91 -5.76
CA HIS A 394 -22.24 -10.67 -5.35
C HIS A 394 -21.25 -9.66 -4.76
N GLN A 395 -20.39 -10.07 -3.82
CA GLN A 395 -19.37 -9.21 -3.22
C GLN A 395 -18.38 -8.67 -4.28
N LEU A 396 -17.90 -9.55 -5.18
CA LEU A 396 -17.03 -9.16 -6.29
C LEU A 396 -17.70 -8.15 -7.24
N SER A 397 -19.01 -8.27 -7.49
CA SER A 397 -19.75 -7.33 -8.35
C SER A 397 -20.12 -5.99 -7.69
N THR A 398 -20.16 -5.93 -6.36
CA THR A 398 -20.71 -4.77 -5.62
C THR A 398 -19.66 -3.92 -4.90
N VAL A 399 -18.48 -4.46 -4.60
CA VAL A 399 -17.40 -3.71 -3.92
C VAL A 399 -16.42 -3.15 -4.96
N PRO A 400 -16.35 -1.81 -5.18
CA PRO A 400 -15.54 -1.25 -6.26
C PRO A 400 -14.04 -1.57 -6.18
N LYS A 401 -13.51 -1.75 -4.97
CA LYS A 401 -12.10 -2.15 -4.75
C LYS A 401 -11.78 -3.57 -5.25
N LEU A 402 -12.79 -4.40 -5.50
CA LEU A 402 -12.63 -5.77 -6.01
C LEU A 402 -12.78 -5.84 -7.55
N ALA A 403 -12.91 -4.71 -8.24
CA ALA A 403 -13.09 -4.69 -9.70
C ALA A 403 -11.91 -5.26 -10.51
N SER A 404 -10.71 -5.36 -9.90
CA SER A 404 -9.55 -6.07 -10.45
C SER A 404 -9.63 -7.60 -10.31
N LEU A 405 -10.52 -8.14 -9.46
CA LEU A 405 -10.81 -9.57 -9.36
C LEU A 405 -11.82 -9.95 -10.46
N ARG A 406 -11.32 -10.27 -11.66
CA ARG A 406 -12.12 -10.62 -12.83
C ARG A 406 -12.54 -12.08 -12.84
N VAL A 407 -13.77 -12.35 -13.25
CA VAL A 407 -14.25 -13.74 -13.40
C VAL A 407 -14.09 -14.19 -14.84
N ILE A 408 -13.44 -15.33 -15.06
CA ILE A 408 -13.34 -15.95 -16.40
C ILE A 408 -14.13 -17.25 -16.54
N ALA A 409 -14.48 -17.89 -15.43
CA ALA A 409 -15.09 -19.20 -15.45
C ALA A 409 -16.09 -19.37 -14.30
N LEU A 410 -17.29 -19.82 -14.65
CA LEU A 410 -18.32 -20.23 -13.71
C LEU A 410 -18.71 -21.67 -14.02
N GLN A 411 -18.64 -22.57 -13.03
CA GLN A 411 -19.03 -23.97 -13.20
C GLN A 411 -19.99 -24.43 -12.11
N ASN A 412 -21.06 -25.12 -12.52
CA ASN A 412 -21.92 -25.91 -11.66
C ASN A 412 -21.87 -27.40 -12.10
N SER A 413 -22.64 -28.26 -11.45
CA SER A 413 -22.67 -29.70 -11.74
C SER A 413 -23.22 -30.10 -13.12
N LYS A 414 -23.71 -29.15 -13.93
CA LYS A 414 -24.34 -29.39 -15.24
C LYS A 414 -23.77 -28.56 -16.38
N LYS A 415 -23.26 -27.36 -16.09
CA LYS A 415 -22.88 -26.34 -17.07
C LYS A 415 -21.61 -25.60 -16.66
N THR A 416 -20.84 -25.19 -17.68
CA THR A 416 -19.71 -24.29 -17.54
C THR A 416 -19.93 -23.07 -18.43
N LEU A 417 -19.61 -21.88 -17.93
CA LEU A 417 -19.50 -20.65 -18.70
C LEU A 417 -18.03 -20.22 -18.66
N LEU A 418 -17.40 -20.05 -19.83
CA LEU A 418 -16.02 -19.59 -19.98
C LEU A 418 -15.99 -18.27 -20.75
N ALA A 419 -15.13 -17.36 -20.31
CA ALA A 419 -14.76 -16.17 -21.08
C ALA A 419 -13.94 -16.59 -22.31
N GLN A 420 -13.98 -15.76 -23.36
CA GLN A 420 -13.00 -15.87 -24.44
C GLN A 420 -11.62 -15.41 -23.91
N PRO A 421 -10.51 -15.92 -24.46
CA PRO A 421 -9.18 -15.39 -24.16
C PRO A 421 -9.12 -13.86 -24.36
N GLY A 422 -8.40 -13.16 -23.48
CA GLY A 422 -8.35 -11.69 -23.47
C GLY A 422 -9.62 -11.00 -22.93
N SER A 423 -10.62 -11.74 -22.45
CA SER A 423 -11.90 -11.19 -21.96
C SER A 423 -12.28 -11.70 -20.57
N THR A 424 -13.34 -11.12 -20.00
CA THR A 424 -13.89 -11.45 -18.68
C THR A 424 -15.40 -11.66 -18.77
N LEU A 425 -15.97 -12.53 -17.93
CA LEU A 425 -17.41 -12.69 -17.80
C LEU A 425 -18.03 -11.47 -17.11
N SER A 426 -19.16 -11.00 -17.63
CA SER A 426 -20.00 -10.06 -16.89
C SER A 426 -20.71 -10.78 -15.76
N LEU A 427 -20.71 -10.18 -14.57
CA LEU A 427 -21.48 -10.66 -13.42
C LEU A 427 -22.95 -10.22 -13.47
N GLU A 428 -23.32 -9.33 -14.39
CA GLU A 428 -24.72 -9.01 -14.65
C GLU A 428 -25.44 -10.22 -15.26
N ASN A 429 -26.52 -10.67 -14.61
CA ASN A 429 -27.32 -11.81 -15.04
C ASN A 429 -26.54 -13.13 -15.25
N TRP A 430 -25.40 -13.32 -14.56
CA TRP A 430 -24.55 -14.51 -14.71
C TRP A 430 -25.32 -15.84 -14.55
N LYS A 431 -26.34 -15.87 -13.68
CA LYS A 431 -27.22 -17.04 -13.48
C LYS A 431 -27.91 -17.48 -14.76
N ASN A 432 -28.40 -16.53 -15.55
CA ASN A 432 -29.07 -16.78 -16.82
C ASN A 432 -28.06 -17.18 -17.91
N GLN A 433 -26.89 -16.54 -17.94
CA GLN A 433 -25.82 -16.88 -18.89
C GLN A 433 -25.27 -18.29 -18.66
N LEU A 434 -25.09 -18.70 -17.41
CA LEU A 434 -24.64 -20.05 -17.06
C LEU A 434 -25.73 -21.11 -17.35
N SER A 435 -27.01 -20.79 -17.13
CA SER A 435 -28.10 -21.72 -17.42
C SER A 435 -28.35 -21.90 -18.93
N SER A 436 -28.13 -20.85 -19.73
CA SER A 436 -28.22 -20.89 -21.19
C SER A 436 -26.94 -21.35 -21.90
N SER A 437 -25.83 -21.54 -21.17
CA SER A 437 -24.57 -22.02 -21.74
C SER A 437 -24.77 -23.33 -22.50
N THR A 438 -24.23 -23.40 -23.72
CA THR A 438 -24.18 -24.63 -24.52
C THR A 438 -23.16 -25.64 -23.98
N THR A 439 -22.14 -25.17 -23.27
CA THR A 439 -21.07 -26.01 -22.70
C THR A 439 -21.55 -26.75 -21.46
N SER A 440 -21.54 -28.09 -21.52
CA SER A 440 -21.74 -28.96 -20.36
C SER A 440 -20.64 -28.76 -19.32
N ALA A 441 -20.88 -29.18 -18.07
CA ALA A 441 -19.85 -29.16 -17.03
C ALA A 441 -18.60 -29.92 -17.49
N LEU A 442 -17.46 -29.22 -17.55
CA LEU A 442 -16.17 -29.81 -17.91
C LEU A 442 -15.66 -30.73 -16.80
N SER A 443 -14.95 -31.80 -17.18
CA SER A 443 -14.12 -32.54 -16.21
C SER A 443 -13.00 -31.64 -15.66
N LEU A 444 -12.42 -32.01 -14.51
CA LEU A 444 -11.40 -31.18 -13.87
C LEU A 444 -10.11 -31.09 -14.72
N ASP A 445 -9.75 -32.16 -15.43
CA ASP A 445 -8.66 -32.18 -16.41
C ASP A 445 -8.91 -31.27 -17.63
N GLU A 446 -10.13 -31.27 -18.16
CA GLU A 446 -10.51 -30.36 -19.25
C GLU A 446 -10.53 -28.91 -18.78
N LEU A 447 -11.05 -28.66 -17.58
CA LEU A 447 -11.04 -27.35 -16.94
C LEU A 447 -9.61 -26.82 -16.79
N VAL A 448 -8.66 -27.61 -16.25
CA VAL A 448 -7.26 -27.20 -16.16
C VAL A 448 -6.68 -26.84 -17.53
N LYS A 449 -6.90 -27.66 -18.56
CA LYS A 449 -6.42 -27.38 -19.93
C LYS A 449 -7.00 -26.09 -20.50
N SER A 450 -8.31 -25.86 -20.34
CA SER A 450 -8.97 -24.62 -20.77
C SER A 450 -8.40 -23.40 -20.03
N LEU A 451 -8.13 -23.52 -18.74
CA LEU A 451 -7.56 -22.44 -17.93
C LEU A 451 -6.11 -22.15 -18.27
N GLN A 452 -5.28 -23.16 -18.52
CA GLN A 452 -3.91 -22.98 -19.01
C GLN A 452 -3.89 -22.28 -20.38
N ALA A 453 -4.84 -22.61 -21.27
CA ALA A 453 -4.98 -21.94 -22.57
C ALA A 453 -5.38 -20.46 -22.46
N ILE A 454 -6.19 -20.10 -21.45
CA ILE A 454 -6.52 -18.70 -21.13
C ILE A 454 -5.32 -18.01 -20.45
N GLN A 455 -4.64 -18.68 -19.51
CA GLN A 455 -3.46 -18.15 -18.82
C GLN A 455 -2.33 -17.79 -19.80
N ALA A 456 -2.06 -18.66 -20.78
CA ALA A 456 -1.03 -18.46 -21.79
C ALA A 456 -1.26 -17.22 -22.67
N GLN A 457 -2.51 -16.78 -22.82
CA GLN A 457 -2.90 -15.60 -23.62
C GLN A 457 -3.03 -14.34 -22.76
N ASN A 458 -3.58 -14.46 -21.54
CA ASN A 458 -3.80 -13.33 -20.65
C ASN A 458 -2.53 -12.95 -19.87
N GLN A 459 -1.58 -13.87 -19.68
CA GLN A 459 -0.38 -13.72 -18.84
C GLN A 459 -0.67 -13.30 -17.38
N ARG A 460 -1.89 -13.57 -16.89
CA ARG A 460 -2.35 -13.25 -15.52
C ARG A 460 -2.29 -14.48 -14.60
N HIS A 461 -2.19 -14.25 -13.29
CA HIS A 461 -2.31 -15.32 -12.31
C HIS A 461 -3.77 -15.80 -12.15
N ILE A 462 -3.95 -17.11 -11.99
CA ILE A 462 -5.28 -17.75 -11.88
C ILE A 462 -5.52 -18.25 -10.45
N ALA A 463 -6.72 -17.98 -9.93
CA ALA A 463 -7.21 -18.51 -8.67
C ALA A 463 -8.47 -19.36 -8.87
N VAL A 464 -8.36 -20.65 -8.55
CA VAL A 464 -9.47 -21.59 -8.48
C VAL A 464 -10.18 -21.40 -7.14
N VAL A 465 -11.46 -21.03 -7.19
CA VAL A 465 -12.32 -20.93 -6.01
C VAL A 465 -13.27 -22.11 -5.97
N ASP A 466 -12.98 -23.07 -5.09
CA ASP A 466 -13.86 -24.22 -4.86
C ASP A 466 -14.85 -23.89 -3.74
N ASN A 467 -16.02 -23.36 -4.10
CA ASN A 467 -17.14 -23.10 -3.20
C ASN A 467 -18.06 -24.32 -3.04
N THR A 468 -17.56 -25.54 -3.27
CA THR A 468 -18.31 -26.80 -3.07
C THR A 468 -17.99 -27.45 -1.72
N SER A 469 -18.65 -28.58 -1.46
CA SER A 469 -18.34 -29.53 -0.38
C SER A 469 -17.88 -30.90 -0.93
N ASN A 470 -17.39 -30.90 -2.18
CA ASN A 470 -17.19 -32.10 -2.99
C ASN A 470 -15.77 -32.69 -2.82
N ASP A 471 -15.68 -33.98 -2.47
CA ASP A 471 -14.42 -34.68 -2.23
C ASP A 471 -13.58 -34.90 -3.51
N HIS A 472 -14.22 -35.07 -4.67
CA HIS A 472 -13.52 -35.20 -5.95
C HIS A 472 -12.84 -33.88 -6.35
N VAL A 473 -13.50 -32.73 -6.14
CA VAL A 473 -12.89 -31.41 -6.39
C VAL A 473 -11.72 -31.16 -5.43
N ALA A 474 -11.91 -31.46 -4.15
CA ALA A 474 -10.87 -31.40 -3.12
C ALA A 474 -9.65 -32.30 -3.44
N SER A 475 -9.86 -33.50 -3.98
CA SER A 475 -8.77 -34.42 -4.35
C SER A 475 -7.90 -33.89 -5.50
N PHE A 476 -8.39 -32.93 -6.27
CA PHE A 476 -7.72 -32.39 -7.46
C PHE A 476 -6.87 -31.13 -7.17
N TYR A 477 -6.83 -30.67 -5.91
CA TYR A 477 -6.05 -29.50 -5.52
C TYR A 477 -4.55 -29.62 -5.85
N PRO A 478 -3.86 -30.76 -5.67
CA PRO A 478 -2.48 -30.94 -6.12
C PRO A 478 -2.30 -30.61 -7.61
N SER A 479 -3.21 -31.08 -8.48
CA SER A 479 -3.16 -30.85 -9.92
C SER A 479 -3.42 -29.38 -10.31
N PHE A 480 -4.26 -28.65 -9.57
CA PHE A 480 -4.42 -27.20 -9.75
C PHE A 480 -3.13 -26.45 -9.39
N LEU A 481 -2.46 -26.85 -8.31
CA LEU A 481 -1.22 -26.22 -7.84
C LEU A 481 -0.03 -26.53 -8.76
N GLU A 482 0.08 -27.77 -9.26
CA GLU A 482 1.07 -28.19 -10.27
C GLU A 482 0.89 -27.44 -11.59
N ALA A 483 -0.36 -27.15 -11.97
CA ALA A 483 -0.70 -26.29 -13.11
C ALA A 483 -0.35 -24.80 -12.89
N GLY A 484 0.09 -24.41 -11.69
CA GLY A 484 0.45 -23.04 -11.31
C GLY A 484 -0.72 -22.17 -10.86
N PHE A 485 -1.89 -22.75 -10.56
CA PHE A 485 -3.06 -22.00 -10.09
C PHE A 485 -3.13 -21.97 -8.56
N SER A 486 -3.49 -20.83 -8.00
CA SER A 486 -3.85 -20.77 -6.57
C SER A 486 -5.20 -21.46 -6.31
N VAL A 487 -5.41 -21.95 -5.10
CA VAL A 487 -6.70 -22.49 -4.63
C VAL A 487 -7.18 -21.68 -3.42
N VAL A 488 -8.43 -21.23 -3.47
CA VAL A 488 -9.12 -20.55 -2.35
C VAL A 488 -10.44 -21.28 -2.08
N THR A 489 -10.77 -21.59 -0.83
CA THR A 489 -11.92 -22.49 -0.59
C THR A 489 -12.51 -22.50 0.83
N PRO A 490 -13.85 -22.59 0.99
CA PRO A 490 -14.52 -23.05 2.21
C PRO A 490 -14.62 -24.59 2.32
N ASN A 491 -14.17 -25.36 1.32
CA ASN A 491 -14.28 -26.81 1.27
C ASN A 491 -13.31 -27.50 2.25
N LYS A 492 -13.85 -27.98 3.37
CA LYS A 492 -13.09 -28.68 4.42
C LYS A 492 -12.43 -29.98 3.94
N LYS A 493 -12.96 -30.65 2.91
CA LYS A 493 -12.62 -32.05 2.59
C LYS A 493 -11.12 -32.25 2.30
N ALA A 494 -10.50 -31.35 1.56
CA ALA A 494 -9.06 -31.42 1.21
C ALA A 494 -8.15 -31.40 2.44
N PHE A 495 -8.55 -30.67 3.49
CA PHE A 495 -7.73 -30.41 4.67
C PHE A 495 -8.12 -31.29 5.86
N SER A 496 -9.31 -31.90 5.86
CA SER A 496 -9.79 -32.81 6.91
C SER A 496 -9.87 -34.29 6.51
N GLY A 497 -9.62 -34.63 5.24
CA GLY A 497 -9.55 -36.00 4.73
C GLY A 497 -8.21 -36.70 5.03
N PRO A 498 -7.80 -37.72 4.26
CA PRO A 498 -6.54 -38.44 4.47
C PRO A 498 -5.30 -37.53 4.50
N LEU A 499 -4.32 -37.88 5.34
CA LEU A 499 -3.10 -37.10 5.54
C LEU A 499 -2.26 -36.95 4.25
N ASP A 500 -2.26 -37.96 3.38
CA ASP A 500 -1.52 -37.95 2.11
C ASP A 500 -2.00 -36.84 1.17
N LEU A 501 -3.31 -36.56 1.11
CA LEU A 501 -3.85 -35.46 0.32
C LEU A 501 -3.38 -34.11 0.88
N PHE A 502 -3.42 -33.93 2.20
CA PHE A 502 -2.90 -32.72 2.85
C PHE A 502 -1.40 -32.53 2.57
N LYS A 503 -0.59 -33.60 2.67
CA LYS A 503 0.85 -33.55 2.36
C LYS A 503 1.12 -33.27 0.88
N ALA A 504 0.34 -33.83 -0.04
CA ALA A 504 0.42 -33.51 -1.46
C ALA A 504 0.11 -32.03 -1.75
N ILE A 505 -0.88 -31.46 -1.07
CA ILE A 505 -1.22 -30.03 -1.18
C ILE A 505 -0.09 -29.14 -0.66
N GLN A 506 0.46 -29.40 0.53
CA GLN A 506 1.59 -28.62 1.05
C GLN A 506 2.82 -28.74 0.14
N LYS A 507 3.16 -29.95 -0.32
CA LYS A 507 4.29 -30.17 -1.24
C LYS A 507 4.16 -29.30 -2.50
N ASN A 508 3.03 -29.34 -3.19
CA ASN A 508 2.85 -28.59 -4.44
C ASN A 508 2.81 -27.07 -4.23
N LYS A 509 2.28 -26.60 -3.10
CA LYS A 509 2.30 -25.19 -2.70
C LYS A 509 3.72 -24.65 -2.50
N ASP A 510 4.64 -25.48 -2.03
CA ASP A 510 6.04 -25.11 -1.76
C ASP A 510 6.96 -25.22 -3.01
N GLU A 511 6.45 -25.70 -4.16
CA GLU A 511 7.21 -25.74 -5.41
C GLU A 511 7.35 -24.34 -6.04
N VAL A 512 8.45 -24.08 -6.77
CA VAL A 512 8.78 -22.75 -7.33
C VAL A 512 7.69 -22.20 -8.26
N LYS A 513 6.95 -23.08 -8.95
CA LYS A 513 5.82 -22.74 -9.81
C LYS A 513 4.45 -22.96 -9.14
N GLY A 514 4.43 -23.43 -7.89
CA GLY A 514 3.23 -23.78 -7.16
C GLY A 514 2.30 -22.59 -6.90
N GLY A 515 0.99 -22.82 -7.01
CA GLY A 515 -0.01 -21.84 -6.57
C GLY A 515 -0.02 -21.63 -5.06
N LEU A 516 -0.72 -20.59 -4.61
CA LEU A 516 -1.00 -20.38 -3.19
C LEU A 516 -2.25 -21.16 -2.77
N VAL A 517 -2.31 -21.60 -1.51
CA VAL A 517 -3.50 -22.25 -0.94
C VAL A 517 -3.99 -21.44 0.24
N TYR A 518 -5.26 -21.07 0.22
CA TYR A 518 -5.95 -20.43 1.34
C TYR A 518 -7.31 -21.08 1.59
N GLN A 519 -7.71 -21.08 2.86
CA GLN A 519 -8.84 -21.88 3.33
C GLN A 519 -9.52 -21.32 4.60
N GLU A 520 -9.46 -20.00 4.84
CA GLU A 520 -9.97 -19.35 6.07
C GLU A 520 -11.40 -19.83 6.39
N SER A 521 -12.26 -19.84 5.37
CA SER A 521 -13.67 -20.23 5.51
C SER A 521 -13.95 -21.70 5.76
N THR A 522 -12.92 -22.55 5.90
CA THR A 522 -13.09 -23.93 6.38
C THR A 522 -13.36 -24.00 7.89
N VAL A 523 -12.91 -23.01 8.68
CA VAL A 523 -13.10 -22.97 10.14
C VAL A 523 -13.54 -21.57 10.58
N GLY A 524 -14.80 -21.43 11.01
CA GLY A 524 -15.34 -20.15 11.49
C GLY A 524 -15.87 -19.20 10.41
N ALA A 525 -16.09 -19.68 9.19
CA ALA A 525 -16.67 -18.92 8.07
C ALA A 525 -15.87 -17.66 7.71
N GLY A 526 -16.26 -16.49 8.22
CA GLY A 526 -15.58 -15.21 7.96
C GLY A 526 -14.62 -14.79 9.07
N LEU A 527 -14.55 -15.55 10.17
CA LEU A 527 -13.69 -15.23 11.31
C LEU A 527 -12.21 -15.47 10.99
N PRO A 528 -11.28 -14.60 11.43
CA PRO A 528 -9.86 -14.77 11.24
C PRO A 528 -9.32 -15.83 12.21
N ILE A 529 -9.53 -17.11 11.90
CA ILE A 529 -9.12 -18.24 12.75
C ILE A 529 -7.82 -18.86 12.23
N ILE A 530 -7.77 -19.18 10.95
CA ILE A 530 -6.63 -19.83 10.32
C ILE A 530 -5.50 -18.82 10.08
N SER A 531 -5.82 -17.59 9.67
CA SER A 531 -4.83 -16.50 9.60
C SER A 531 -4.19 -16.24 10.97
N THR A 532 -4.98 -16.03 12.03
CA THR A 532 -4.45 -15.85 13.39
C THR A 532 -3.60 -17.03 13.87
N LEU A 533 -4.03 -18.28 13.64
CA LEU A 533 -3.23 -19.45 13.99
C LEU A 533 -1.88 -19.49 13.23
N ASN A 534 -1.90 -19.22 11.93
CA ASN A 534 -0.69 -19.16 11.11
C ASN A 534 0.25 -18.03 11.56
N ASP A 535 -0.27 -16.83 11.89
CA ASP A 535 0.54 -15.68 12.31
C ASP A 535 1.18 -15.92 13.69
N LEU A 536 0.46 -16.55 14.63
CA LEU A 536 1.03 -16.99 15.92
C LEU A 536 2.22 -17.94 15.71
N ILE A 537 2.04 -18.96 14.87
CA ILE A 537 3.09 -19.96 14.59
C ILE A 537 4.25 -19.35 13.80
N ALA A 538 3.98 -18.56 12.75
CA ALA A 538 5.00 -17.96 11.89
C ALA A 538 5.85 -16.92 12.63
N THR A 539 5.30 -16.24 13.65
CA THR A 539 6.06 -15.35 14.54
C THR A 539 6.77 -16.08 15.68
N GLY A 540 6.75 -17.43 15.69
CA GLY A 540 7.45 -18.27 16.65
C GLY A 540 6.81 -18.34 18.04
N ASP A 541 5.49 -18.14 18.15
CA ASP A 541 4.74 -18.52 19.36
C ASP A 541 4.47 -20.04 19.33
N ARG A 542 4.18 -20.62 20.51
CA ARG A 542 3.82 -22.04 20.65
C ARG A 542 2.42 -22.19 21.20
N ILE A 543 1.56 -22.84 20.41
CA ILE A 543 0.20 -23.19 20.80
C ILE A 543 0.25 -24.27 21.88
N LYS A 544 -0.44 -24.05 23.00
CA LYS A 544 -0.58 -25.03 24.09
C LYS A 544 -1.92 -25.74 24.03
N LYS A 545 -2.98 -24.95 23.85
CA LYS A 545 -4.36 -25.45 23.79
C LYS A 545 -5.17 -24.58 22.83
N ILE A 546 -5.98 -25.22 21.99
CA ILE A 546 -7.09 -24.59 21.29
C ILE A 546 -8.37 -25.21 21.83
N GLU A 547 -9.37 -24.40 22.15
CA GLU A 547 -10.71 -24.87 22.49
C GLU A 547 -11.77 -23.96 21.88
N GLY A 548 -12.92 -24.51 21.47
CA GLY A 548 -13.98 -23.69 20.88
C GLY A 548 -15.30 -24.40 20.62
N VAL A 549 -16.38 -23.62 20.62
CA VAL A 549 -17.68 -24.02 20.06
C VAL A 549 -17.64 -23.67 18.57
N LEU A 550 -17.52 -24.71 17.74
CA LEU A 550 -17.19 -24.57 16.31
C LEU A 550 -18.36 -24.90 15.36
N SER A 551 -19.50 -25.35 15.86
CA SER A 551 -20.74 -25.59 15.09
C SER A 551 -21.83 -24.64 15.58
N GLY A 552 -22.38 -23.84 14.67
CA GLY A 552 -23.49 -22.93 14.98
C GLY A 552 -24.77 -23.67 15.38
N THR A 553 -25.03 -24.85 14.79
CA THR A 553 -26.14 -25.74 15.15
C THR A 553 -26.03 -26.20 16.60
N MET A 554 -24.84 -26.71 16.98
CA MET A 554 -24.59 -27.16 18.36
C MET A 554 -24.56 -25.98 19.34
N SER A 555 -24.03 -24.83 18.93
CA SER A 555 -24.05 -23.59 19.71
C SER A 555 -25.48 -23.23 20.08
N TYR A 556 -26.37 -23.11 19.08
CA TYR A 556 -27.79 -22.82 19.27
C TYR A 556 -28.47 -23.83 20.20
N ILE A 557 -28.35 -25.14 19.91
CA ILE A 557 -29.00 -26.19 20.69
C ILE A 557 -28.58 -26.14 22.16
N PHE A 558 -27.30 -25.98 22.47
CA PHE A 558 -26.83 -25.97 23.86
C PHE A 558 -26.98 -24.62 24.57
N ASN A 559 -27.03 -23.50 23.84
CA ASN A 559 -27.42 -22.21 24.40
C ASN A 559 -28.87 -22.24 24.89
N GLU A 560 -29.81 -22.82 24.13
CA GLU A 560 -31.22 -22.97 24.54
C GLU A 560 -31.45 -24.10 25.57
N PHE A 561 -30.72 -25.22 25.44
CA PHE A 561 -30.90 -26.40 26.30
C PHE A 561 -30.25 -26.20 27.68
N SER A 562 -29.08 -25.58 27.74
CA SER A 562 -28.30 -25.37 28.96
C SER A 562 -27.82 -23.91 29.08
N PRO A 563 -28.73 -22.93 29.25
CA PRO A 563 -28.35 -21.55 29.51
C PRO A 563 -27.94 -21.35 30.98
N ALA A 564 -27.17 -20.30 31.26
CA ALA A 564 -26.64 -20.00 32.59
C ALA A 564 -27.72 -19.64 33.64
N ASN A 565 -28.91 -19.22 33.22
CA ASN A 565 -30.08 -18.98 34.08
C ASN A 565 -30.96 -20.23 34.30
N GLY A 566 -30.59 -21.37 33.72
CA GLY A 566 -31.35 -22.62 33.78
C GLY A 566 -32.46 -22.71 32.73
N SER A 567 -32.74 -23.93 32.28
CA SER A 567 -33.84 -24.26 31.37
C SER A 567 -34.40 -25.63 31.74
N SER A 568 -35.72 -25.80 31.54
CA SER A 568 -36.45 -27.06 31.67
C SER A 568 -36.98 -27.57 30.32
N GLU A 569 -36.61 -26.92 29.21
CA GLU A 569 -37.04 -27.34 27.89
C GLU A 569 -36.35 -28.62 27.43
N ARG A 570 -37.07 -29.45 26.66
CA ARG A 570 -36.59 -30.76 26.22
C ARG A 570 -35.58 -30.64 25.08
N PHE A 571 -34.58 -31.50 25.07
CA PHE A 571 -33.55 -31.53 24.03
C PHE A 571 -34.17 -31.77 22.65
N SER A 572 -35.06 -32.76 22.55
CA SER A 572 -35.79 -33.12 21.32
C SER A 572 -36.60 -31.95 20.73
N LYS A 573 -37.26 -31.17 21.58
CA LYS A 573 -38.04 -29.98 21.18
C LYS A 573 -37.13 -28.87 20.64
N ILE A 574 -35.99 -28.62 21.28
CA ILE A 574 -35.03 -27.61 20.81
C ILE A 574 -34.42 -28.02 19.46
N VAL A 575 -34.09 -29.31 19.27
CA VAL A 575 -33.64 -29.84 17.97
C VAL A 575 -34.73 -29.69 16.89
N THR A 576 -36.00 -29.91 17.25
CA THR A 576 -37.14 -29.71 16.34
C THR A 576 -37.25 -28.23 15.92
N VAL A 577 -37.18 -27.29 16.87
CA VAL A 577 -37.20 -25.84 16.60
C VAL A 577 -35.98 -25.40 15.77
N ALA A 578 -34.79 -25.97 16.03
CA ALA A 578 -33.60 -25.72 15.22
C ALA A 578 -33.81 -26.17 13.76
N ARG A 579 -34.43 -27.32 13.55
CA ARG A 579 -34.77 -27.86 12.21
C ARG A 579 -35.83 -27.00 11.51
N GLU A 580 -36.89 -26.61 12.21
CA GLU A 580 -37.95 -25.72 11.68
C GLU A 580 -37.42 -24.35 11.26
N ASN A 581 -36.45 -23.81 12.00
CA ASN A 581 -35.76 -22.56 11.66
C ASN A 581 -34.65 -22.71 10.59
N GLY A 582 -34.40 -23.94 10.10
CA GLY A 582 -33.35 -24.21 9.10
C GLY A 582 -31.93 -24.06 9.63
N TYR A 583 -31.71 -24.25 10.94
CA TYR A 583 -30.38 -24.23 11.56
C TYR A 583 -29.67 -25.58 11.53
N THR A 584 -30.38 -26.68 11.26
CA THR A 584 -29.81 -28.03 11.07
C THR A 584 -29.74 -28.39 9.59
N GLU A 585 -28.90 -29.38 9.26
CA GLU A 585 -29.07 -30.17 8.04
C GLU A 585 -30.44 -30.89 8.02
N PRO A 586 -30.93 -31.39 6.86
CA PRO A 586 -32.26 -31.99 6.73
C PRO A 586 -32.54 -33.12 7.75
N ASN A 587 -31.52 -33.93 8.05
CA ASN A 587 -31.49 -34.86 9.18
C ASN A 587 -30.59 -34.27 10.30
N PRO A 588 -31.14 -33.88 11.47
CA PRO A 588 -30.35 -33.33 12.58
C PRO A 588 -29.27 -34.28 13.12
N GLY A 589 -29.34 -35.58 12.83
CA GLY A 589 -28.27 -36.54 13.13
C GLY A 589 -26.93 -36.19 12.51
N ASP A 590 -26.92 -35.53 11.35
CA ASP A 590 -25.67 -35.14 10.65
C ASP A 590 -24.89 -34.08 11.45
N ASP A 591 -25.58 -33.08 12.02
CA ASP A 591 -24.99 -32.12 12.95
C ASP A 591 -24.60 -32.77 14.29
N LEU A 592 -25.53 -33.55 14.87
CA LEU A 592 -25.36 -34.23 16.17
C LEU A 592 -24.27 -35.30 16.16
N SER A 593 -23.83 -35.76 14.98
CA SER A 593 -22.67 -36.65 14.80
C SER A 593 -21.37 -36.05 15.34
N GLY A 594 -21.25 -34.71 15.42
CA GLY A 594 -20.01 -34.01 15.72
C GLY A 594 -19.01 -33.95 14.55
N SER A 595 -19.32 -34.58 13.40
CA SER A 595 -18.36 -34.77 12.31
C SER A 595 -17.89 -33.47 11.66
N ASP A 596 -18.69 -32.40 11.67
CA ASP A 596 -18.25 -31.07 11.22
C ASP A 596 -17.20 -30.45 12.16
N VAL A 597 -17.39 -30.60 13.48
CA VAL A 597 -16.43 -30.15 14.50
C VAL A 597 -15.14 -30.96 14.39
N ALA A 598 -15.23 -32.29 14.24
CA ALA A 598 -14.07 -33.16 14.01
C ALA A 598 -13.26 -32.74 12.78
N ARG A 599 -13.92 -32.38 11.66
CA ARG A 599 -13.25 -31.86 10.46
C ARG A 599 -12.52 -30.54 10.76
N LYS A 600 -13.18 -29.60 11.44
CA LYS A 600 -12.58 -28.30 11.81
C LYS A 600 -11.36 -28.48 12.72
N LEU A 601 -11.42 -29.38 13.70
CA LEU A 601 -10.30 -29.72 14.57
C LEU A 601 -9.14 -30.35 13.79
N THR A 602 -9.41 -31.24 12.84
CA THR A 602 -8.38 -31.85 11.97
C THR A 602 -7.63 -30.79 11.17
N ILE A 603 -8.34 -29.77 10.67
CA ILE A 603 -7.73 -28.66 9.93
C ILE A 603 -6.82 -27.84 10.84
N LEU A 604 -7.31 -27.44 12.02
CA LEU A 604 -6.55 -26.66 12.98
C LEU A 604 -5.33 -27.41 13.51
N SER A 605 -5.48 -28.70 13.83
CA SER A 605 -4.35 -29.53 14.30
C SER A 605 -3.29 -29.70 13.22
N ARG A 606 -3.68 -29.81 11.94
CA ARG A 606 -2.72 -29.93 10.83
C ARG A 606 -1.84 -28.72 10.62
N LEU A 607 -2.30 -27.54 11.02
CA LEU A 607 -1.53 -26.29 10.97
C LEU A 607 -0.52 -26.16 12.12
N ILE A 608 -0.66 -26.94 13.20
CA ILE A 608 0.29 -26.96 14.33
C ILE A 608 1.38 -28.01 14.05
N PRO A 609 2.67 -27.63 13.89
CA PRO A 609 3.73 -28.54 13.45
C PRO A 609 3.86 -29.84 14.27
N ASP A 610 3.73 -29.76 15.59
CA ASP A 610 3.86 -30.93 16.48
C ASP A 610 2.67 -31.91 16.42
N MET A 611 1.56 -31.49 15.81
CA MET A 611 0.28 -32.21 15.71
C MET A 611 -0.02 -32.71 14.29
N THR A 612 0.70 -32.25 13.26
CA THR A 612 0.31 -32.42 11.85
C THR A 612 0.02 -33.86 11.43
N ASP A 613 0.83 -34.81 11.91
CA ASP A 613 0.79 -36.22 11.51
C ASP A 613 -0.09 -37.12 12.40
N LEU A 614 -0.74 -36.57 13.44
CA LEU A 614 -1.48 -37.38 14.43
C LEU A 614 -2.78 -38.01 13.91
N LEU A 615 -3.34 -37.49 12.81
CA LEU A 615 -4.63 -37.92 12.25
C LEU A 615 -4.45 -38.43 10.81
N PRO A 616 -3.96 -39.67 10.60
CA PRO A 616 -3.70 -40.23 9.27
C PRO A 616 -4.98 -40.37 8.44
N GLU A 617 -6.05 -40.91 9.02
CA GLU A 617 -7.38 -41.03 8.38
C GLU A 617 -8.19 -39.72 8.44
N GLY A 618 -7.57 -38.63 8.89
CA GLY A 618 -8.21 -37.32 9.04
C GLY A 618 -9.27 -37.30 10.15
N PHE A 619 -10.41 -36.67 9.86
CA PHE A 619 -11.46 -36.41 10.86
C PHE A 619 -12.07 -37.67 11.50
N ALA A 620 -11.97 -38.82 10.84
CA ALA A 620 -12.43 -40.10 11.39
C ALA A 620 -11.55 -40.60 12.55
N SER A 621 -10.33 -40.08 12.70
CA SER A 621 -9.42 -40.40 13.81
C SER A 621 -9.58 -39.48 15.03
N VAL A 622 -10.45 -38.45 14.98
CA VAL A 622 -10.70 -37.55 16.11
C VAL A 622 -11.62 -38.22 17.12
N ASP A 623 -11.29 -38.15 18.41
CA ASP A 623 -12.15 -38.65 19.49
C ASP A 623 -13.44 -37.82 19.55
N THR A 624 -14.51 -38.33 18.95
CA THR A 624 -15.73 -37.58 18.65
C THR A 624 -16.91 -38.24 19.36
N GLN A 625 -17.38 -37.62 20.43
CA GLN A 625 -18.62 -38.00 21.09
C GLN A 625 -19.80 -37.58 20.21
N SER A 626 -20.40 -38.53 19.51
CA SER A 626 -21.70 -38.31 18.85
C SER A 626 -22.80 -38.10 19.90
N LEU A 627 -23.66 -37.11 19.65
CA LEU A 627 -24.88 -36.84 20.41
C LEU A 627 -26.11 -37.54 19.83
N THR A 628 -25.95 -38.33 18.77
CA THR A 628 -27.02 -39.19 18.25
C THR A 628 -27.18 -40.38 19.20
N PRO A 629 -28.36 -40.55 19.84
CA PRO A 629 -28.61 -41.67 20.72
C PRO A 629 -28.41 -43.02 20.01
N SER A 630 -27.99 -44.04 20.75
CA SER A 630 -27.62 -45.34 20.18
C SER A 630 -28.74 -45.97 19.33
N GLY A 631 -30.00 -45.82 19.75
CA GLY A 631 -31.18 -46.31 19.01
C GLY A 631 -31.57 -45.52 17.75
N LEU A 632 -30.86 -44.44 17.42
CA LEU A 632 -31.10 -43.56 16.27
C LEU A 632 -29.90 -43.45 15.30
N ARG A 633 -28.78 -44.14 15.58
CA ARG A 633 -27.56 -44.03 14.75
C ARG A 633 -27.75 -44.49 13.30
N ASP A 634 -28.58 -45.52 13.11
CA ASP A 634 -28.87 -46.09 11.79
C ASP A 634 -30.16 -45.50 11.16
N GLU A 635 -30.79 -44.50 11.82
CA GLU A 635 -32.04 -43.88 11.36
C GLU A 635 -31.78 -42.82 10.29
N THR A 636 -31.88 -43.23 9.03
CA THR A 636 -31.64 -42.35 7.88
C THR A 636 -32.83 -41.45 7.52
N ASP A 637 -34.06 -41.81 7.94
CA ASP A 637 -35.23 -40.95 7.71
C ASP A 637 -35.29 -39.81 8.73
N ALA A 638 -35.24 -38.57 8.23
CA ALA A 638 -35.20 -37.38 9.07
C ALA A 638 -36.49 -37.19 9.90
N GLU A 639 -37.65 -37.58 9.38
CA GLU A 639 -38.91 -37.47 10.13
C GLU A 639 -38.99 -38.54 11.24
N ALA A 640 -38.61 -39.78 10.95
CA ALA A 640 -38.48 -40.83 11.95
C ALA A 640 -37.47 -40.46 13.04
N TYR A 641 -36.30 -39.92 12.67
CA TYR A 641 -35.28 -39.46 13.62
C TYR A 641 -35.85 -38.43 14.60
N VAL A 642 -36.44 -37.34 14.10
CA VAL A 642 -37.00 -36.27 14.94
C VAL A 642 -38.17 -36.77 15.79
N LYS A 643 -39.03 -37.63 15.23
CA LYS A 643 -40.17 -38.21 15.95
C LYS A 643 -39.77 -39.13 17.10
N ARG A 644 -38.63 -39.81 16.99
CA ARG A 644 -38.11 -40.77 17.98
C ARG A 644 -37.11 -40.14 18.96
N LEU A 645 -36.50 -39.00 18.63
CA LEU A 645 -35.59 -38.27 19.53
C LEU A 645 -36.14 -38.01 20.95
N PRO A 646 -37.45 -37.74 21.18
CA PRO A 646 -38.03 -37.64 22.52
C PRO A 646 -37.93 -38.90 23.40
N GLU A 647 -37.66 -40.08 22.82
CA GLU A 647 -37.41 -41.32 23.57
C GLU A 647 -36.18 -41.21 24.48
N PHE A 648 -35.26 -40.27 24.17
CA PHE A 648 -33.96 -40.12 24.83
C PHE A 648 -33.82 -38.82 25.64
N ASP A 649 -34.86 -37.97 25.73
CA ASP A 649 -34.80 -36.69 26.47
C ASP A 649 -34.33 -36.86 27.93
N TYR A 650 -34.70 -37.98 28.57
CA TYR A 650 -34.33 -38.30 29.95
C TYR A 650 -32.81 -38.39 30.16
N GLU A 651 -32.06 -38.89 29.18
CA GLU A 651 -30.59 -38.99 29.27
C GLU A 651 -29.95 -37.59 29.20
N PHE A 652 -30.44 -36.73 28.32
CA PHE A 652 -29.99 -35.33 28.23
C PHE A 652 -30.38 -34.52 29.46
N ASP A 653 -31.57 -34.74 30.04
CA ASP A 653 -32.01 -34.09 31.27
C ASP A 653 -31.11 -34.46 32.46
N GLN A 654 -30.67 -35.72 32.59
CA GLN A 654 -29.69 -36.13 33.60
C GLN A 654 -28.32 -35.44 33.41
N LEU A 655 -27.82 -35.34 32.17
CA LEU A 655 -26.58 -34.62 31.87
C LEU A 655 -26.68 -33.14 32.27
N ARG A 656 -27.81 -32.50 31.95
CA ARG A 656 -28.08 -31.09 32.28
C ARG A 656 -28.16 -30.86 33.79
N ALA A 657 -28.89 -31.70 34.51
CA ALA A 657 -28.99 -31.61 35.98
C ALA A 657 -27.59 -31.75 36.62
N THR A 658 -26.80 -32.74 36.19
CA THR A 658 -25.43 -32.96 36.68
C THR A 658 -24.52 -31.75 36.44
N ALA A 659 -24.67 -31.04 35.32
CA ALA A 659 -23.93 -29.80 35.08
C ALA A 659 -24.41 -28.65 35.98
N GLN A 660 -25.73 -28.47 36.11
CA GLN A 660 -26.34 -27.42 36.93
C GLN A 660 -26.00 -27.56 38.42
N ASP A 661 -25.98 -28.78 38.96
CA ASP A 661 -25.58 -29.08 40.35
C ASP A 661 -24.14 -28.63 40.65
N ASN A 662 -23.29 -28.53 39.62
CA ASN A 662 -21.91 -28.06 39.70
C ASN A 662 -21.72 -26.59 39.25
N ASN A 663 -22.80 -25.81 39.12
CA ASN A 663 -22.82 -24.44 38.60
C ASN A 663 -22.19 -24.30 37.19
N ASN A 664 -22.35 -25.35 36.37
CA ASN A 664 -21.86 -25.42 35.00
C ASN A 664 -23.02 -25.45 33.99
N VAL A 665 -22.71 -25.04 32.76
CA VAL A 665 -23.52 -25.26 31.56
C VAL A 665 -22.86 -26.29 30.66
N LEU A 666 -23.66 -27.00 29.85
CA LEU A 666 -23.16 -27.93 28.85
C LEU A 666 -22.86 -27.19 27.54
N ARG A 667 -21.69 -27.42 26.93
CA ARG A 667 -21.33 -26.94 25.59
C ARG A 667 -20.64 -28.03 24.80
N TYR A 668 -21.01 -28.18 23.52
CA TYR A 668 -20.30 -29.08 22.62
C TYR A 668 -19.05 -28.38 22.08
N VAL A 669 -17.88 -28.82 22.54
CA VAL A 669 -16.60 -28.13 22.35
C VAL A 669 -15.61 -29.05 21.65
N GLY A 670 -14.91 -28.48 20.67
CA GLY A 670 -13.71 -29.07 20.11
C GLY A 670 -12.47 -28.60 20.89
N VAL A 671 -11.59 -29.53 21.26
CA VAL A 671 -10.36 -29.28 22.01
C VAL A 671 -9.16 -29.90 21.30
N ILE A 672 -8.09 -29.12 21.18
CA ILE A 672 -6.73 -29.56 20.82
C ILE A 672 -5.84 -29.22 22.00
N ASP A 673 -5.33 -30.23 22.70
CA ASP A 673 -4.35 -30.10 23.77
C ASP A 673 -2.99 -30.57 23.23
N VAL A 674 -2.11 -29.62 22.93
CA VAL A 674 -0.84 -29.88 22.23
C VAL A 674 0.15 -30.60 23.14
N GLU A 675 0.16 -30.26 24.44
CA GLU A 675 1.03 -30.90 25.44
C GLU A 675 0.64 -32.36 25.65
N LYS A 676 -0.66 -32.69 25.69
CA LYS A 676 -1.17 -34.08 25.84
C LYS A 676 -1.32 -34.84 24.52
N LYS A 677 -1.19 -34.17 23.37
CA LYS A 677 -1.50 -34.70 22.02
C LYS A 677 -2.94 -35.20 21.87
N VAL A 678 -3.89 -34.56 22.55
CA VAL A 678 -5.32 -34.93 22.52
C VAL A 678 -6.09 -34.02 21.56
N ILE A 679 -6.85 -34.62 20.65
CA ILE A 679 -7.76 -33.92 19.74
C ILE A 679 -9.13 -34.57 19.89
N GLN A 680 -10.10 -33.83 20.45
CA GLN A 680 -11.42 -34.36 20.81
C GLN A 680 -12.55 -33.37 20.50
N ALA A 681 -13.73 -33.88 20.15
CA ALA A 681 -14.98 -33.15 20.04
C ALA A 681 -16.02 -33.79 20.97
N SER A 682 -16.44 -33.09 22.02
CA SER A 682 -17.31 -33.67 23.04
C SER A 682 -18.18 -32.65 23.77
N LEU A 683 -19.22 -33.16 24.43
CA LEU A 683 -20.08 -32.38 25.31
C LEU A 683 -19.40 -32.23 26.67
N GLN A 684 -19.04 -30.99 27.01
CA GLN A 684 -18.24 -30.68 28.20
C GLN A 684 -18.95 -29.67 29.10
N PRO A 685 -18.84 -29.80 30.44
CA PRO A 685 -19.32 -28.80 31.38
C PRO A 685 -18.35 -27.61 31.44
N TYR A 686 -18.88 -26.40 31.39
CA TYR A 686 -18.14 -25.15 31.58
C TYR A 686 -18.80 -24.29 32.66
N PRO A 687 -18.03 -23.56 33.50
CA PRO A 687 -18.59 -22.64 34.48
C PRO A 687 -19.59 -21.66 33.86
N ALA A 688 -20.67 -21.35 34.58
CA ALA A 688 -21.74 -20.46 34.10
C ALA A 688 -21.27 -19.03 33.76
N ASP A 689 -20.09 -18.60 34.25
CA ASP A 689 -19.43 -17.33 33.96
C ASP A 689 -18.36 -17.41 32.84
N HIS A 690 -18.04 -18.62 32.35
CA HIS A 690 -17.06 -18.83 31.29
C HIS A 690 -17.49 -18.15 29.97
N PRO A 691 -16.57 -17.65 29.12
CA PRO A 691 -16.94 -17.03 27.83
C PRO A 691 -17.82 -17.91 26.93
N PHE A 692 -17.66 -19.24 26.97
CA PHE A 692 -18.52 -20.17 26.21
C PHE A 692 -19.96 -20.28 26.76
N ALA A 693 -20.18 -19.84 28.00
CA ALA A 693 -21.51 -19.76 28.62
C ALA A 693 -22.16 -18.38 28.42
N THR A 694 -21.35 -17.31 28.48
CA THR A 694 -21.84 -15.92 28.61
C THR A 694 -21.75 -15.08 27.35
N ALA A 695 -20.80 -15.34 26.45
CA ALA A 695 -20.56 -14.49 25.29
C ALA A 695 -21.34 -14.93 24.05
N LEU A 696 -21.66 -16.22 23.92
CA LEU A 696 -22.34 -16.79 22.75
C LEU A 696 -23.81 -16.35 22.66
N GLY A 697 -24.15 -15.65 21.58
CA GLY A 697 -25.53 -15.37 21.19
C GLY A 697 -25.97 -16.26 20.02
N GLY A 698 -27.12 -16.92 20.14
CA GLY A 698 -27.71 -17.72 19.06
C GLY A 698 -26.78 -18.82 18.55
N SER A 699 -26.37 -18.71 17.28
CA SER A 699 -25.52 -19.67 16.56
C SER A 699 -24.08 -19.19 16.33
N ASP A 700 -23.59 -18.27 17.16
CA ASP A 700 -22.19 -17.83 17.15
C ASP A 700 -21.21 -19.00 17.36
N ASN A 701 -20.05 -18.89 16.71
CA ASN A 701 -18.87 -19.68 17.03
C ASN A 701 -17.94 -18.84 17.91
N ILE A 702 -17.21 -19.52 18.80
CA ILE A 702 -16.11 -18.94 19.58
C ILE A 702 -14.93 -19.91 19.60
N ILE A 703 -13.72 -19.38 19.43
CA ILE A 703 -12.47 -20.12 19.57
C ILE A 703 -11.52 -19.39 20.52
N SER A 704 -10.75 -20.16 21.26
CA SER A 704 -9.83 -19.74 22.31
C SER A 704 -8.46 -20.33 22.03
N PHE A 705 -7.46 -19.47 21.83
CA PHE A 705 -6.06 -19.84 21.65
C PHE A 705 -5.28 -19.56 22.95
N THR A 706 -4.80 -20.62 23.60
CA THR A 706 -3.85 -20.52 24.72
C THR A 706 -2.46 -20.85 24.19
N THR A 707 -1.50 -19.94 24.39
CA THR A 707 -0.13 -20.08 23.86
C THR A 707 0.92 -19.79 24.94
N GLU A 708 2.21 -19.85 24.61
CA GLU A 708 3.27 -19.37 25.50
C GLU A 708 3.21 -17.85 25.71
N ARG A 709 2.88 -17.06 24.68
CA ARG A 709 2.76 -15.59 24.78
C ARG A 709 1.38 -15.13 25.28
N TYR A 710 0.34 -15.94 25.08
CA TYR A 710 -1.03 -15.70 25.52
C TYR A 710 -1.47 -16.72 26.59
N PRO A 711 -0.99 -16.56 27.86
CA PRO A 711 -1.44 -17.39 28.99
C PRO A 711 -2.84 -17.01 29.47
N ARG A 712 -3.30 -15.78 29.17
CA ARG A 712 -4.73 -15.46 29.09
C ARG A 712 -5.14 -15.68 27.64
N PRO A 713 -6.13 -16.54 27.33
CA PRO A 713 -6.38 -16.96 25.96
C PRO A 713 -6.82 -15.80 25.06
N LEU A 714 -6.38 -15.85 23.80
CA LEU A 714 -6.90 -15.01 22.73
C LEU A 714 -8.24 -15.58 22.26
N LEU A 715 -9.32 -14.83 22.43
CA LEU A 715 -10.67 -15.21 22.01
C LEU A 715 -11.03 -14.57 20.66
N VAL A 716 -11.56 -15.36 19.74
CA VAL A 716 -12.16 -14.89 18.48
C VAL A 716 -13.59 -15.41 18.42
N GLN A 717 -14.57 -14.52 18.25
CA GLN A 717 -16.00 -14.84 18.24
C GLN A 717 -16.74 -14.14 17.09
N GLY A 718 -17.77 -14.79 16.58
CA GLY A 718 -18.86 -14.21 15.80
C GLY A 718 -19.63 -15.27 15.03
N ALA A 719 -20.40 -14.86 14.03
CA ALA A 719 -21.21 -15.76 13.22
C ALA A 719 -20.36 -16.87 12.58
N GLY A 720 -20.56 -18.11 13.02
CA GLY A 720 -19.80 -19.28 12.56
C GLY A 720 -20.26 -19.88 11.24
N ALA A 721 -21.35 -19.36 10.68
CA ALA A 721 -22.02 -19.81 9.47
C ALA A 721 -22.77 -18.64 8.80
N GLY A 722 -23.30 -18.86 7.60
CA GLY A 722 -24.04 -17.87 6.82
C GLY A 722 -23.36 -17.54 5.50
N ALA A 723 -24.14 -17.32 4.45
CA ALA A 723 -23.66 -17.20 3.07
C ALA A 723 -22.66 -16.06 2.88
N ASP A 724 -23.05 -14.84 3.29
CA ASP A 724 -22.25 -13.63 3.10
C ASP A 724 -20.99 -13.60 3.99
N VAL A 725 -21.09 -14.10 5.23
CA VAL A 725 -19.96 -14.17 6.17
C VAL A 725 -18.94 -15.20 5.70
N THR A 726 -19.39 -16.36 5.19
CA THR A 726 -18.50 -17.36 4.57
C THR A 726 -17.87 -16.81 3.30
N ALA A 727 -18.65 -16.14 2.44
CA ALA A 727 -18.14 -15.52 1.22
C ALA A 727 -17.12 -14.41 1.50
N MET A 728 -17.28 -13.65 2.60
CA MET A 728 -16.32 -12.63 3.02
C MET A 728 -14.93 -13.22 3.32
N GLY A 729 -14.86 -14.38 3.99
CA GLY A 729 -13.58 -15.07 4.23
C GLY A 729 -12.92 -15.54 2.92
N VAL A 730 -13.72 -16.10 2.00
CA VAL A 730 -13.27 -16.49 0.65
C VAL A 730 -12.75 -15.27 -0.15
N VAL A 731 -13.43 -14.13 -0.07
CA VAL A 731 -13.02 -12.89 -0.74
C VAL A 731 -11.77 -12.30 -0.10
N ALA A 732 -11.63 -12.36 1.23
CA ALA A 732 -10.40 -11.96 1.91
C ALA A 732 -9.20 -12.82 1.49
N ASP A 733 -9.38 -14.14 1.37
CA ASP A 733 -8.36 -15.06 0.85
C ASP A 733 -8.00 -14.77 -0.61
N LEU A 734 -8.97 -14.38 -1.44
CA LEU A 734 -8.71 -13.94 -2.82
C LEU A 734 -7.87 -12.66 -2.88
N VAL A 735 -8.14 -11.69 -2.01
CA VAL A 735 -7.31 -10.48 -1.87
C VAL A 735 -5.89 -10.84 -1.44
N ARG A 736 -5.72 -11.79 -0.50
CA ARG A 736 -4.38 -12.28 -0.07
C ARG A 736 -3.65 -13.11 -1.14
N VAL A 737 -4.36 -13.76 -2.06
CA VAL A 737 -3.76 -14.35 -3.27
C VAL A 737 -3.30 -13.24 -4.20
N ALA A 738 -4.15 -12.24 -4.42
CA ALA A 738 -3.89 -11.12 -5.31
C ALA A 738 -2.62 -10.36 -4.90
N GLU A 739 -2.58 -9.85 -3.66
CA GLU A 739 -1.44 -9.10 -3.07
C GLU A 739 -0.09 -9.84 -3.12
N ARG A 740 -0.06 -11.16 -3.37
CA ARG A 740 1.16 -11.98 -3.43
C ARG A 740 1.52 -12.52 -4.81
N ARG A 741 0.63 -12.43 -5.81
CA ARG A 741 0.80 -13.06 -7.13
C ARG A 741 0.45 -12.17 -8.33
N GLY A 742 -0.03 -10.94 -8.10
CA GLY A 742 -0.06 -9.85 -9.10
C GLY A 742 0.70 -8.62 -8.61
#